data_AF-A0A2E8EBP3-F1
#
_entry.id   AF-A0A2E8EBP3-F1
#
_cell.length_a   1.000
_cell.length_b   1.000
_cell.length_c   1.000
_cell.angle_alpha   90.00
_cell.angle_beta   90.00
_cell.angle_gamma   90.00
#
_symmetry.space_group_name_H-M   'P 1'
#
loop_
_entity.id
_entity.type
_entity.pdbx_description
1 polymer ?
#
loop_
_entity_poly.entity_id
_entity_poly.type
_entity_poly.pdbx_seq_one_letter_code
_entity_poly.pdbx_strand_id
1 'polypeptide(L)'
;MHRGITRRDFLNGVALPVGGALVLPRWAGALEQAATVDDYPPTLTGMRGSHDGSWEVAHQMRDQRGWDISRAADTGERYDLVIVGGGISGLAAAHFFITHVGRDARVLVLDNHDDFGGHAKRNEFRYNGRTLALNGGTLNIESPERYNAPSRALLDAIGIDLDRFLAANADSRRMYRRLGLGSAYFFDKETWGADRLVKRDGGRGYSAEFLAQTPLSDGARRDLLRLYGAPLPDYLPGLSSAEKKARLAKMTYTDFMLNLVKVDPQVMWFFQNTGHGSFSVGADALPALFAWEMGQPGFSGLQLEPTPAGVLADLPGGHHGRQRPGRGAVHFPDGNATITRLLMRWLIPDAVPGSTQEDVGTARVDYGRLDRPNQAARIRLNSTVVHVRHRGSGSGRDVEVSYVRGGQTHQVRGRACVMACWNTVIPYLVPELPQRQREALAFGVKAPLVYTSIAIRNWTAFENLGVSRVSTPSMYHTRVGLDEAVSLGDLHHAESPDEPVVLSLAHYPGSAGKPRKEQHRIGRQDLLSTTFETFERKLRDQLGRVLGGGGFDPGRDILAITVNRWPHGYAYTYNSLYDPMEWVYTSTNERPCVIGRQPFGQITIANSDAAASPHTDAAMLEAHRAVQEVLQRRAMPVLGG
;
A
#
# COMPACT_ATOMS: atom_id res chain seq x y z
N MET A 1 12.85 -29.48 -0.05
CA MET A 1 11.80 -28.89 0.81
C MET A 1 12.20 -28.59 2.26
N HIS A 2 13.35 -29.06 2.78
CA HIS A 2 13.71 -28.91 4.21
C HIS A 2 15.02 -28.15 4.51
N ARG A 3 15.58 -27.41 3.54
CA ARG A 3 16.81 -26.63 3.81
C ARG A 3 16.43 -25.28 4.39
N GLY A 4 16.80 -25.04 5.65
CA GLY A 4 16.62 -23.73 6.29
C GLY A 4 17.46 -22.68 5.58
N ILE A 5 16.87 -21.50 5.33
CA ILE A 5 17.66 -20.31 5.06
C ILE A 5 18.46 -20.04 6.35
N THR A 6 19.75 -19.73 6.24
CA THR A 6 20.55 -19.27 7.39
C THR A 6 19.96 -17.95 7.87
N ARG A 7 19.00 -18.04 8.79
CA ARG A 7 18.36 -16.91 9.44
C ARG A 7 19.42 -16.25 10.30
N ARG A 8 19.67 -14.95 10.13
CA ARG A 8 20.17 -14.16 11.25
C ARG A 8 19.03 -14.17 12.27
N ASP A 9 19.16 -15.08 13.23
CA ASP A 9 18.15 -15.36 14.22
C ASP A 9 17.78 -14.10 14.99
N PHE A 10 16.53 -13.66 14.85
CA PHE A 10 15.82 -13.04 15.96
C PHE A 10 15.05 -14.16 16.65
N LEU A 11 15.53 -14.54 17.83
CA LEU A 11 14.88 -15.46 18.75
C LEU A 11 13.48 -14.93 19.12
N ASN A 12 12.45 -15.66 18.72
CA ASN A 12 11.19 -15.78 19.48
C ASN A 12 10.56 -17.15 19.25
N GLY A 13 11.37 -18.20 19.47
CA GLY A 13 10.97 -19.59 19.28
C GLY A 13 11.67 -20.50 20.26
N VAL A 14 11.35 -20.40 21.56
CA VAL A 14 11.67 -21.44 22.54
C VAL A 14 10.36 -22.03 23.09
N ALA A 15 10.21 -23.33 22.89
CA ALA A 15 9.36 -24.18 23.70
C ALA A 15 9.96 -24.24 25.12
N LEU A 16 9.26 -23.71 26.11
CA LEU A 16 9.66 -23.84 27.51
C LEU A 16 9.31 -25.25 28.02
N PRO A 17 10.21 -25.93 28.74
CA PRO A 17 9.90 -27.16 29.45
C PRO A 17 8.95 -26.89 30.62
N VAL A 18 8.11 -27.86 30.93
CA VAL A 18 7.08 -27.83 31.98
C VAL A 18 7.72 -27.64 33.36
N GLY A 19 7.41 -26.53 34.02
CA GLY A 19 7.74 -26.26 35.43
C GLY A 19 7.22 -24.89 35.86
N GLY A 20 6.24 -24.85 36.77
CA GLY A 20 5.41 -23.68 37.03
C GLY A 20 6.11 -22.50 37.72
N ALA A 21 5.93 -21.29 37.18
CA ALA A 21 5.89 -20.00 37.88
C ALA A 21 5.39 -18.90 36.92
N LEU A 22 4.35 -18.15 37.33
CA LEU A 22 3.82 -16.87 36.83
C LEU A 22 3.90 -16.59 35.31
N VAL A 23 2.74 -16.66 34.64
CA VAL A 23 2.55 -16.26 33.24
C VAL A 23 2.75 -14.75 33.07
N LEU A 24 3.98 -14.33 32.77
CA LEU A 24 4.20 -13.08 32.04
C LEU A 24 3.86 -13.34 30.58
N PRO A 25 2.98 -12.53 29.96
CA PRO A 25 2.61 -12.78 28.58
C PRO A 25 3.79 -12.45 27.65
N ARG A 26 4.02 -13.33 26.66
CA ARG A 26 5.17 -13.32 25.73
C ARG A 26 5.47 -11.98 25.03
N TRP A 27 4.54 -11.03 25.03
CA TRP A 27 4.69 -9.71 24.40
C TRP A 27 5.46 -8.69 25.24
N ALA A 28 5.65 -8.92 26.55
CA ALA A 28 6.45 -8.01 27.38
C ALA A 28 7.91 -7.89 26.88
N GLY A 29 8.48 -8.98 26.35
CA GLY A 29 9.84 -8.98 25.80
C GLY A 29 9.99 -8.26 24.44
N ALA A 30 8.89 -8.06 23.69
CA ALA A 30 8.93 -7.32 22.42
C ALA A 30 8.96 -5.79 22.63
N LEU A 31 8.55 -5.32 23.81
CA LEU A 31 8.51 -3.89 24.16
C LEU A 31 9.84 -3.36 24.74
N GLU A 32 10.81 -4.23 25.05
CA GLU A 32 12.08 -3.89 25.72
C GLU A 32 13.29 -3.78 24.77
N GLN A 33 13.13 -3.99 23.46
CA GLN A 33 14.26 -3.92 22.53
C GLN A 33 14.70 -2.48 22.24
N ALA A 34 15.83 -2.09 22.83
CA ALA A 34 16.58 -0.91 22.43
C ALA A 34 17.31 -1.17 21.11
N ALA A 35 17.24 -0.21 20.18
CA ALA A 35 17.89 -0.32 18.88
C ALA A 35 19.43 -0.37 19.03
N THR A 36 20.06 -1.37 18.42
CA THR A 36 21.52 -1.52 18.31
C THR A 36 22.05 -0.82 17.05
N VAL A 37 23.37 -0.58 16.98
CA VAL A 37 24.04 0.11 15.86
C VAL A 37 23.88 -0.61 14.51
N ASP A 38 23.53 -1.90 14.54
CA ASP A 38 23.23 -2.75 13.38
C ASP A 38 21.73 -2.81 12.99
N ASP A 39 20.84 -2.13 13.72
CA ASP A 39 19.41 -2.07 13.38
C ASP A 39 19.15 -1.11 12.22
N TYR A 40 19.25 -1.64 10.99
CA TYR A 40 18.83 -0.97 9.77
C TYR A 40 17.54 -1.62 9.25
N PRO A 41 16.34 -1.08 9.59
CA PRO A 41 15.04 -1.69 9.30
C PRO A 41 14.82 -2.16 7.86
N PRO A 42 15.34 -1.47 6.81
CA PRO A 42 15.17 -1.93 5.43
C PRO A 42 15.80 -3.30 5.14
N THR A 43 16.84 -3.71 5.88
CA THR A 43 17.50 -5.02 5.69
C THR A 43 16.87 -6.16 6.47
N LEU A 44 15.83 -5.89 7.27
CA LEU A 44 15.14 -6.93 8.04
C LEU A 44 14.25 -7.79 7.11
N THR A 45 14.44 -9.11 7.20
CA THR A 45 13.68 -10.11 6.45
C THR A 45 12.56 -10.74 7.31
N GLY A 46 11.78 -11.67 6.75
CA GLY A 46 10.70 -12.34 7.49
C GLY A 46 9.37 -11.58 7.38
N MET A 47 8.60 -11.52 8.47
CA MET A 47 7.33 -10.78 8.51
C MET A 47 7.57 -9.30 8.78
N ARG A 48 7.25 -8.48 7.78
CA ARG A 48 7.35 -7.02 7.79
C ARG A 48 5.99 -6.40 7.46
N GLY A 49 5.95 -5.12 7.07
CA GLY A 49 4.72 -4.34 6.99
C GLY A 49 4.24 -3.96 8.40
N SER A 50 3.04 -4.40 8.79
CA SER A 50 2.61 -4.42 10.20
C SER A 50 3.32 -5.55 10.95
N HIS A 51 4.55 -5.28 11.38
CA HIS A 51 5.42 -6.22 12.09
C HIS A 51 5.09 -6.29 13.58
N ASP A 52 5.50 -7.36 14.24
CA ASP A 52 5.37 -7.47 15.70
C ASP A 52 6.16 -6.35 16.39
N GLY A 53 5.55 -5.73 17.40
CA GLY A 53 5.98 -4.49 18.04
C GLY A 53 5.25 -3.24 17.51
N SER A 54 4.69 -3.28 16.30
CA SER A 54 4.08 -2.10 15.69
C SER A 54 2.58 -1.94 15.99
N TRP A 55 1.87 -2.97 16.46
CA TRP A 55 0.39 -2.94 16.50
C TRP A 55 -0.21 -3.30 17.86
N GLU A 56 0.57 -3.88 18.75
CA GLU A 56 0.15 -4.47 20.02
C GLU A 56 -0.42 -3.41 20.97
N VAL A 57 0.30 -2.29 21.15
CA VAL A 57 -0.16 -1.18 22.01
C VAL A 57 -1.49 -0.62 21.51
N ALA A 58 -1.64 -0.43 20.20
CA ALA A 58 -2.88 0.08 19.62
C ALA A 58 -4.05 -0.91 19.79
N HIS A 59 -3.79 -2.21 19.67
CA HIS A 59 -4.79 -3.26 19.92
C HIS A 59 -5.18 -3.31 21.40
N GLN A 60 -4.20 -3.22 22.31
CA GLN A 60 -4.45 -3.14 23.74
C GLN A 60 -5.35 -1.94 24.09
N MET A 61 -5.03 -0.74 23.58
CA MET A 61 -5.86 0.46 23.77
C MET A 61 -7.29 0.26 23.27
N ARG A 62 -7.45 -0.32 22.07
CA ARG A 62 -8.77 -0.64 21.50
C ARG A 62 -9.56 -1.58 22.41
N ASP A 63 -8.92 -2.66 22.85
CA ASP A 63 -9.56 -3.74 23.62
C ASP A 63 -9.92 -3.29 25.04
N GLN A 64 -9.11 -2.42 25.63
CA GLN A 64 -9.37 -1.78 26.93
C GLN A 64 -10.34 -0.59 26.83
N ARG A 65 -10.73 -0.18 25.62
CA ARG A 65 -11.55 1.02 25.34
C ARG A 65 -10.98 2.31 25.92
N GLY A 66 -9.66 2.44 25.90
CA GLY A 66 -8.94 3.61 26.42
C GLY A 66 -7.52 3.26 26.81
N TRP A 67 -6.81 4.23 27.40
CA TRP A 67 -5.47 4.06 27.94
C TRP A 67 -5.35 4.82 29.26
N ASP A 68 -4.77 4.19 30.28
CA ASP A 68 -4.51 4.86 31.55
C ASP A 68 -3.28 5.77 31.44
N ILE A 69 -3.52 7.09 31.46
CA ILE A 69 -2.48 8.11 31.39
C ILE A 69 -2.06 8.65 32.77
N SER A 70 -2.57 8.09 33.87
CA SER A 70 -2.26 8.56 35.24
C SER A 70 -0.78 8.44 35.60
N ARG A 71 -0.08 7.48 34.98
CA ARG A 71 1.37 7.23 35.15
C ARG A 71 2.23 7.78 34.01
N ALA A 72 1.65 8.59 33.12
CA ALA A 72 2.38 9.14 32.00
C ALA A 72 3.44 10.16 32.47
N ALA A 73 4.68 10.00 32.00
CA ALA A 73 5.76 10.92 32.33
C ALA A 73 5.75 12.15 31.39
N ASP A 74 5.54 13.36 31.92
CA ASP A 74 5.74 14.61 31.16
C ASP A 74 7.23 14.76 30.85
N THR A 75 7.56 14.71 29.57
CA THR A 75 8.95 14.85 29.09
C THR A 75 9.47 16.29 29.19
N GLY A 76 8.59 17.26 29.44
CA GLY A 76 8.89 18.69 29.37
C GLY A 76 9.01 19.21 27.92
N GLU A 77 8.95 18.35 26.91
CA GLU A 77 9.10 18.75 25.52
C GLU A 77 7.85 19.51 25.03
N ARG A 78 8.10 20.57 24.26
CA ARG A 78 7.08 21.45 23.67
C ARG A 78 7.38 21.67 22.19
N TYR A 79 6.35 21.62 21.36
CA TYR A 79 6.45 21.71 19.91
C TYR A 79 5.45 22.71 19.35
N ASP A 80 5.76 23.27 18.18
CA ASP A 80 4.75 23.98 17.40
C ASP A 80 3.76 22.96 16.85
N LEU A 81 4.23 21.85 16.29
CA LEU A 81 3.36 20.82 15.70
C LEU A 81 3.77 19.44 16.19
N VAL A 82 2.81 18.67 16.69
CA VAL A 82 2.96 17.22 16.88
C VAL A 82 2.20 16.52 15.76
N ILE A 83 2.81 15.52 15.13
CA ILE A 83 2.23 14.75 14.03
C ILE A 83 2.18 13.29 14.46
N VAL A 84 1.00 12.69 14.41
CA VAL A 84 0.76 11.30 14.78
C VAL A 84 0.74 10.45 13.52
N GLY A 85 1.83 9.71 13.28
CA GLY A 85 2.09 8.90 12.09
C GLY A 85 3.17 9.54 11.20
N GLY A 86 4.23 8.78 10.92
CA GLY A 86 5.38 9.10 10.08
C GLY A 86 5.34 8.46 8.69
N GLY A 87 4.13 8.19 8.18
CA GLY A 87 3.90 7.84 6.77
C GLY A 87 4.10 9.03 5.81
N ILE A 88 3.89 8.82 4.51
CA ILE A 88 3.96 9.89 3.49
C ILE A 88 3.19 11.14 3.92
N SER A 89 1.95 10.97 4.42
CA SER A 89 1.13 12.09 4.90
C SER A 89 1.78 12.86 6.05
N GLY A 90 2.33 12.16 7.05
CA GLY A 90 2.95 12.81 8.21
C GLY A 90 4.25 13.53 7.87
N LEU A 91 5.11 12.91 7.06
CA LEU A 91 6.35 13.52 6.58
C LEU A 91 6.06 14.72 5.67
N ALA A 92 5.05 14.61 4.79
CA ALA A 92 4.58 15.74 3.98
C ALA A 92 4.01 16.88 4.84
N ALA A 93 3.25 16.56 5.90
CA ALA A 93 2.72 17.57 6.82
C ALA A 93 3.85 18.31 7.55
N ALA A 94 4.90 17.61 7.99
CA ALA A 94 6.10 18.23 8.56
C ALA A 94 6.77 19.18 7.55
N HIS A 95 6.95 18.72 6.31
CA HIS A 95 7.53 19.52 5.23
C HIS A 95 6.70 20.79 4.96
N PHE A 96 5.39 20.65 4.74
CA PHE A 96 4.50 21.79 4.45
C PHE A 96 4.49 22.77 5.62
N PHE A 97 4.39 22.29 6.86
CA PHE A 97 4.37 23.16 8.03
C PHE A 97 5.65 23.98 8.16
N ILE A 98 6.82 23.34 8.06
CA ILE A 98 8.12 24.02 8.11
C ILE A 98 8.30 24.99 6.94
N THR A 99 7.83 24.62 5.74
CA THR A 99 7.88 25.49 4.56
C THR A 99 7.07 26.78 4.76
N HIS A 100 5.91 26.70 5.43
CA HIS A 100 5.05 27.87 5.65
C HIS A 100 5.43 28.69 6.89
N VAL A 101 5.93 28.05 7.95
CA VAL A 101 6.21 28.73 9.24
C VAL A 101 7.67 29.17 9.35
N GLY A 102 8.60 28.47 8.69
CA GLY A 102 10.04 28.72 8.75
C GLY A 102 10.81 27.56 9.37
N ARG A 103 12.13 27.55 9.13
CA ARG A 103 13.04 26.48 9.57
C ARG A 103 13.26 26.41 11.09
N ASP A 104 12.87 27.44 11.84
CA ASP A 104 12.92 27.45 13.30
C ASP A 104 11.70 26.77 13.96
N ALA A 105 10.70 26.38 13.16
CA ALA A 105 9.52 25.68 13.65
C ALA A 105 9.89 24.33 14.27
N ARG A 106 9.31 24.03 15.44
CA ARG A 106 9.56 22.76 16.15
C ARG A 106 8.47 21.74 15.85
N VAL A 107 8.83 20.69 15.11
CA VAL A 107 7.93 19.60 14.69
C VAL A 107 8.39 18.27 15.27
N LEU A 108 7.47 17.55 15.91
CA LEU A 108 7.68 16.15 16.32
C LEU A 108 6.75 15.24 15.54
N VAL A 109 7.29 14.21 14.90
CA VAL A 109 6.55 13.11 14.30
C VAL A 109 6.71 11.88 15.18
N LEU A 110 5.59 11.27 15.59
CA LEU A 110 5.54 10.03 16.37
C LEU A 110 5.03 8.90 15.47
N ASP A 111 5.80 7.82 15.33
CA ASP A 111 5.39 6.64 14.55
C ASP A 111 5.57 5.35 15.37
N ASN A 112 4.62 4.44 15.26
CA ASN A 112 4.62 3.14 15.92
C ASN A 112 5.60 2.14 15.30
N HIS A 113 5.99 2.32 14.04
CA HIS A 113 6.91 1.46 13.34
C HIS A 113 8.38 1.73 13.72
N ASP A 114 9.20 0.72 13.46
CA ASP A 114 10.65 0.77 13.52
C ASP A 114 11.32 1.56 12.38
N ASP A 115 10.52 2.01 11.40
CA ASP A 115 10.95 2.72 10.20
C ASP A 115 9.97 3.84 9.87
N PHE A 116 10.46 4.88 9.18
CA PHE A 116 9.61 5.94 8.64
C PHE A 116 8.96 5.52 7.32
N GLY A 117 8.02 6.33 6.83
CA GLY A 117 7.40 6.18 5.52
C GLY A 117 6.09 5.38 5.51
N GLY A 118 5.75 4.69 6.60
CA GLY A 118 4.49 3.95 6.73
C GLY A 118 4.39 2.84 5.69
N HIS A 119 3.39 2.89 4.79
CA HIS A 119 3.27 1.93 3.69
C HIS A 119 4.41 2.04 2.66
N ALA A 120 5.10 3.17 2.55
CA ALA A 120 6.24 3.32 1.65
C ALA A 120 7.54 2.77 2.26
N LYS A 121 7.48 1.53 2.75
CA LYS A 121 8.63 0.76 3.25
C LYS A 121 9.51 0.26 2.10
N ARG A 122 10.81 0.16 2.37
CA ARG A 122 11.82 -0.45 1.48
C ARG A 122 12.20 -1.82 2.03
N ASN A 123 12.24 -2.82 1.16
CA ASN A 123 12.92 -4.08 1.42
C ASN A 123 14.30 -4.01 0.75
N GLU A 124 15.37 -4.25 1.50
CA GLU A 124 16.75 -4.26 1.00
C GLU A 124 17.41 -5.62 1.24
N PHE A 125 18.15 -6.08 0.24
CA PHE A 125 18.93 -7.31 0.29
C PHE A 125 20.35 -7.05 -0.17
N ARG A 126 21.30 -7.87 0.32
CA ARG A 126 22.69 -7.83 -0.13
C ARG A 126 23.15 -9.22 -0.55
N TYR A 127 23.73 -9.31 -1.74
CA TYR A 127 24.27 -10.56 -2.26
C TYR A 127 25.42 -10.28 -3.22
N ASN A 128 26.57 -10.95 -3.03
CA ASN A 128 27.78 -10.79 -3.84
C ASN A 128 28.18 -9.31 -4.09
N GLY A 129 28.13 -8.48 -3.04
CA GLY A 129 28.48 -7.07 -3.12
C GLY A 129 27.42 -6.17 -3.78
N ARG A 130 26.32 -6.73 -4.31
CA ARG A 130 25.20 -5.95 -4.86
C ARG A 130 24.15 -5.66 -3.80
N THR A 131 23.65 -4.44 -3.83
CA THR A 131 22.44 -4.03 -3.11
C THR A 131 21.25 -4.22 -4.03
N LEU A 132 20.21 -4.90 -3.53
CA LEU A 132 18.94 -5.08 -4.22
C LEU A 132 17.85 -4.43 -3.37
N ALA A 133 16.85 -3.84 -4.00
CA ALA A 133 15.72 -3.28 -3.26
C ALA A 133 14.40 -3.51 -4.00
N LEU A 134 13.32 -3.57 -3.23
CA LEU A 134 11.96 -3.57 -3.75
C LEU A 134 11.02 -2.87 -2.76
N ASN A 135 9.88 -2.39 -3.25
CA ASN A 135 8.84 -1.82 -2.39
C ASN A 135 8.31 -2.86 -1.39
N GLY A 136 8.11 -2.44 -0.14
CA GLY A 136 7.41 -3.21 0.88
C GLY A 136 5.90 -2.94 0.93
N GLY A 137 5.46 -1.81 0.39
CA GLY A 137 4.06 -1.43 0.31
C GLY A 137 3.80 -0.58 -0.92
N THR A 138 3.79 0.74 -0.76
CA THR A 138 3.48 1.69 -1.84
C THR A 138 4.41 1.50 -3.04
N LEU A 139 3.83 1.01 -4.14
CA LEU A 139 4.55 0.56 -5.34
C LEU A 139 5.06 1.77 -6.15
N ASN A 140 4.16 2.61 -6.66
CA ASN A 140 4.49 3.56 -7.72
C ASN A 140 3.87 4.94 -7.51
N ILE A 141 4.37 5.91 -8.26
CA ILE A 141 3.71 7.18 -8.54
C ILE A 141 2.76 6.93 -9.70
N GLU A 142 1.51 6.62 -9.36
CA GLU A 142 0.48 6.29 -10.34
C GLU A 142 -0.10 7.54 -11.01
N SER A 143 -0.07 7.59 -12.35
CA SER A 143 -0.63 8.70 -13.13
C SER A 143 -0.14 10.09 -12.64
N PRO A 144 1.18 10.34 -12.61
CA PRO A 144 1.76 11.60 -12.10
C PRO A 144 1.16 12.85 -12.77
N GLU A 145 0.74 12.74 -14.03
CA GLU A 145 0.08 13.82 -14.76
C GLU A 145 -1.26 14.26 -14.15
N ARG A 146 -1.84 13.43 -13.27
CA ARG A 146 -3.08 13.67 -12.54
C ARG A 146 -2.87 14.07 -11.08
N TYR A 147 -1.63 14.35 -10.65
CA TYR A 147 -1.39 14.77 -9.27
C TYR A 147 -1.97 16.17 -9.05
N ASN A 148 -2.54 16.43 -7.87
CA ASN A 148 -2.99 17.78 -7.52
C ASN A 148 -1.78 18.73 -7.34
N ALA A 149 -2.03 20.05 -7.42
CA ALA A 149 -0.97 21.05 -7.37
C ALA A 149 -0.07 20.97 -6.11
N PRO A 150 -0.61 20.82 -4.87
CA PRO A 150 0.24 20.64 -3.69
C PRO A 150 1.13 19.39 -3.74
N SER A 151 0.62 18.29 -4.29
CA SER A 151 1.39 17.05 -4.42
C SER A 151 2.52 17.19 -5.43
N ARG A 152 2.28 17.81 -6.60
CA ARG A 152 3.33 18.11 -7.58
C ARG A 152 4.41 19.02 -6.99
N ALA A 153 3.99 20.12 -6.37
CA ALA A 153 4.92 21.06 -5.73
C ALA A 153 5.78 20.40 -4.65
N LEU A 154 5.24 19.40 -3.93
CA LEU A 154 6.02 18.61 -2.98
C LEU A 154 7.07 17.74 -3.65
N LEU A 155 6.73 17.03 -4.74
CA LEU A 155 7.70 16.23 -5.49
C LEU A 155 8.87 17.11 -5.99
N ASP A 156 8.54 18.29 -6.54
CA ASP A 156 9.53 19.26 -7.01
C ASP A 156 10.41 19.77 -5.84
N ALA A 157 9.80 20.12 -4.71
CA ALA A 157 10.49 20.66 -3.54
C ALA A 157 11.49 19.70 -2.89
N ILE A 158 11.24 18.38 -2.99
CA ILE A 158 12.16 17.35 -2.51
C ILE A 158 13.11 16.83 -3.59
N GLY A 159 13.10 17.44 -4.79
CA GLY A 159 14.06 17.19 -5.86
C GLY A 159 13.75 15.97 -6.73
N ILE A 160 12.49 15.53 -6.81
CA ILE A 160 12.08 14.46 -7.72
C ILE A 160 11.90 15.02 -9.13
N ASP A 161 12.63 14.43 -10.07
CA ASP A 161 12.60 14.73 -11.50
C ASP A 161 12.17 13.45 -12.25
N LEU A 162 10.87 13.35 -12.52
CA LEU A 162 10.27 12.17 -13.14
C LEU A 162 10.69 12.04 -14.61
N ASP A 163 10.82 13.13 -15.34
CA ASP A 163 11.20 13.10 -16.75
C ASP A 163 12.65 12.63 -16.90
N ARG A 164 13.56 13.10 -16.03
CA ARG A 164 14.94 12.59 -15.97
C ARG A 164 14.97 11.10 -15.64
N PHE A 165 14.20 10.66 -14.65
CA PHE A 165 14.14 9.23 -14.30
C PHE A 165 13.62 8.37 -15.46
N LEU A 166 12.57 8.82 -16.14
CA LEU A 166 11.98 8.15 -17.29
C LEU A 166 12.96 8.06 -18.47
N ALA A 167 13.67 9.15 -18.76
CA ALA A 167 14.69 9.20 -19.81
C ALA A 167 15.85 8.25 -19.51
N ALA A 168 16.38 8.27 -18.29
CA ALA A 168 17.50 7.41 -17.86
C ALA A 168 17.15 5.91 -17.92
N ASN A 169 15.87 5.55 -17.81
CA ASN A 169 15.40 4.17 -17.79
C ASN A 169 14.65 3.74 -19.08
N ALA A 170 14.63 4.57 -20.12
CA ALA A 170 13.85 4.30 -21.32
C ALA A 170 14.26 3.00 -22.02
N ASP A 171 15.56 2.69 -22.03
CA ASP A 171 16.09 1.48 -22.65
C ASP A 171 15.94 0.22 -21.77
N SER A 172 16.23 0.31 -20.48
CA SER A 172 16.16 -0.84 -19.56
C SER A 172 14.73 -1.35 -19.42
N ARG A 173 13.72 -0.47 -19.45
CA ARG A 173 12.29 -0.83 -19.44
C ARG A 173 11.84 -1.73 -20.59
N ARG A 174 12.62 -1.78 -21.68
CA ARG A 174 12.37 -2.67 -22.83
C ARG A 174 13.16 -3.97 -22.77
N MET A 175 14.06 -4.15 -21.80
CA MET A 175 15.01 -5.25 -21.72
C MET A 175 14.35 -6.62 -21.81
N TYR A 176 13.42 -6.94 -20.91
CA TYR A 176 12.75 -8.25 -20.93
C TYR A 176 12.05 -8.54 -22.26
N ARG A 177 11.46 -7.52 -22.90
CA ARG A 177 10.84 -7.67 -24.22
C ARG A 177 11.88 -7.95 -25.31
N ARG A 178 13.03 -7.28 -25.28
CA ARG A 178 14.15 -7.52 -26.21
C ARG A 178 14.69 -8.95 -26.08
N LEU A 179 14.65 -9.51 -24.87
CA LEU A 179 15.00 -10.91 -24.59
C LEU A 179 13.89 -11.91 -24.94
N GLY A 180 12.77 -11.46 -25.53
CA GLY A 180 11.65 -12.33 -25.89
C GLY A 180 10.82 -12.83 -24.70
N LEU A 181 11.04 -12.26 -23.50
CA LEU A 181 10.28 -12.62 -22.31
C LEU A 181 8.91 -11.93 -22.32
N GLY A 182 7.90 -12.67 -21.88
CA GLY A 182 6.52 -12.19 -21.86
C GLY A 182 5.75 -12.62 -20.62
N SER A 183 4.43 -12.55 -20.73
CA SER A 183 3.51 -12.99 -19.67
C SER A 183 3.05 -14.42 -19.91
N ALA A 184 2.78 -15.17 -18.84
CA ALA A 184 2.16 -16.49 -18.89
C ALA A 184 1.01 -16.62 -17.89
N TYR A 185 0.19 -17.66 -18.06
CA TYR A 185 -0.74 -18.15 -17.06
C TYR A 185 -0.27 -19.50 -16.55
N PHE A 186 -0.37 -19.71 -15.24
CA PHE A 186 -0.18 -21.01 -14.62
C PHE A 186 -1.53 -21.58 -14.19
N PHE A 187 -1.90 -22.69 -14.83
CA PHE A 187 -3.08 -23.49 -14.51
C PHE A 187 -2.64 -24.53 -13.48
N ASP A 188 -3.08 -24.38 -12.23
CA ASP A 188 -2.76 -25.31 -11.16
C ASP A 188 -3.59 -26.60 -11.25
N LYS A 189 -3.00 -27.70 -10.81
CA LYS A 189 -3.64 -29.02 -10.79
C LYS A 189 -4.93 -29.05 -9.97
N GLU A 190 -5.04 -28.25 -8.90
CA GLU A 190 -6.22 -28.24 -8.03
C GLU A 190 -7.46 -27.71 -8.76
N THR A 191 -7.26 -26.76 -9.68
CA THR A 191 -8.34 -26.16 -10.48
C THR A 191 -8.52 -26.86 -11.82
N TRP A 192 -7.44 -27.33 -12.45
CA TRP A 192 -7.44 -27.77 -13.86
C TRP A 192 -7.02 -29.23 -14.07
N GLY A 193 -6.78 -29.99 -13.00
CA GLY A 193 -6.39 -31.40 -13.06
C GLY A 193 -4.91 -31.65 -13.37
N ALA A 194 -4.18 -30.66 -13.90
CA ALA A 194 -2.73 -30.74 -14.10
C ALA A 194 -2.07 -29.35 -13.98
N ASP A 195 -0.83 -29.34 -13.51
CA ASP A 195 0.02 -28.15 -13.54
C ASP A 195 0.44 -27.85 -14.97
N ARG A 196 0.13 -26.64 -15.46
CA ARG A 196 0.49 -26.21 -16.81
C ARG A 196 0.80 -24.73 -16.86
N LEU A 197 2.02 -24.39 -17.28
CA LEU A 197 2.39 -23.03 -17.66
C LEU A 197 2.10 -22.83 -19.16
N VAL A 198 1.33 -21.81 -19.51
CA VAL A 198 1.06 -21.43 -20.91
C VAL A 198 1.49 -19.99 -21.12
N LYS A 199 2.50 -19.79 -21.97
CA LYS A 199 2.99 -18.46 -22.36
C LYS A 199 1.97 -17.81 -23.29
N ARG A 200 1.64 -16.54 -23.03
CA ARG A 200 0.78 -15.76 -23.92
C ARG A 200 1.53 -15.40 -25.20
N ASP A 201 0.80 -15.45 -26.29
CA ASP A 201 1.09 -14.64 -27.46
C ASP A 201 0.79 -13.17 -27.12
N GLY A 202 1.69 -12.25 -27.47
CA GLY A 202 1.54 -10.84 -27.10
C GLY A 202 0.25 -10.20 -27.65
N GLY A 203 -0.24 -9.13 -27.04
CA GLY A 203 -1.42 -8.38 -27.52
C GLY A 203 -2.48 -8.11 -26.44
N ARG A 204 -3.55 -7.39 -26.81
CA ARG A 204 -4.63 -7.00 -25.88
C ARG A 204 -5.61 -8.15 -25.57
N GLY A 205 -5.72 -9.14 -26.46
CA GLY A 205 -6.64 -10.29 -26.34
C GLY A 205 -5.92 -11.64 -26.22
N TYR A 206 -6.61 -12.70 -26.65
CA TYR A 206 -6.10 -14.08 -26.68
C TYR A 206 -6.23 -14.62 -28.11
N SER A 207 -5.25 -15.38 -28.59
CA SER A 207 -5.37 -16.11 -29.86
C SER A 207 -5.90 -17.53 -29.69
N ALA A 208 -6.29 -18.12 -30.82
CA ALA A 208 -6.67 -19.53 -30.87
C ALA A 208 -5.48 -20.44 -30.51
N GLU A 209 -4.26 -20.07 -30.92
CA GLU A 209 -3.03 -20.81 -30.65
C GLU A 209 -2.70 -20.87 -29.16
N PHE A 210 -2.87 -19.75 -28.44
CA PHE A 210 -2.74 -19.73 -26.98
C PHE A 210 -3.83 -20.59 -26.33
N LEU A 211 -5.09 -20.38 -26.71
CA LEU A 211 -6.23 -21.05 -26.09
C LEU A 211 -6.22 -22.58 -26.32
N ALA A 212 -5.72 -23.06 -27.45
CA ALA A 212 -5.54 -24.48 -27.74
C ALA A 212 -4.59 -25.19 -26.75
N GLN A 213 -3.64 -24.45 -26.16
CA GLN A 213 -2.71 -24.99 -25.16
C GLN A 213 -3.29 -25.00 -23.73
N THR A 214 -4.37 -24.25 -23.50
CA THR A 214 -5.03 -24.17 -22.19
C THR A 214 -5.94 -25.38 -21.92
N PRO A 215 -6.20 -25.73 -20.64
CA PRO A 215 -7.16 -26.76 -20.24
C PRO A 215 -8.64 -26.33 -20.34
N LEU A 216 -8.93 -25.22 -21.00
CA LEU A 216 -10.30 -24.70 -21.14
C LEU A 216 -11.21 -25.60 -21.99
N SER A 217 -12.50 -25.56 -21.68
CA SER A 217 -13.55 -26.12 -22.54
C SER A 217 -13.60 -25.41 -23.89
N ASP A 218 -14.11 -26.09 -24.93
CA ASP A 218 -14.28 -25.45 -26.24
C ASP A 218 -15.27 -24.27 -26.18
N GLY A 219 -16.25 -24.31 -25.26
CA GLY A 219 -17.15 -23.19 -24.99
C GLY A 219 -16.39 -21.97 -24.48
N ALA A 220 -15.58 -22.15 -23.43
CA ALA A 220 -14.78 -21.08 -22.84
C ALA A 220 -13.76 -20.50 -23.80
N ARG A 221 -13.12 -21.33 -24.63
CA ARG A 221 -12.20 -20.86 -25.69
C ARG A 221 -12.93 -19.96 -26.69
N ARG A 222 -14.10 -20.38 -27.19
CA ARG A 222 -14.91 -19.56 -28.11
C ARG A 222 -15.34 -18.25 -27.47
N ASP A 223 -15.78 -18.27 -26.22
CA ASP A 223 -16.22 -17.06 -25.53
C ASP A 223 -15.08 -16.08 -25.24
N LEU A 224 -13.89 -16.57 -24.87
CA LEU A 224 -12.70 -15.72 -24.73
C LEU A 224 -12.30 -15.07 -26.06
N LEU A 225 -12.33 -15.80 -27.17
CA LEU A 225 -12.08 -15.23 -28.50
C LEU A 225 -13.14 -14.17 -28.84
N ARG A 226 -14.42 -14.48 -28.62
CA ARG A 226 -15.55 -13.60 -28.88
C ARG A 226 -15.44 -12.28 -28.11
N LEU A 227 -15.01 -12.30 -26.84
CA LEU A 227 -14.85 -11.08 -26.02
C LEU A 227 -13.90 -10.04 -26.65
N TYR A 228 -12.95 -10.48 -27.47
CA TYR A 228 -11.98 -9.61 -28.14
C TYR A 228 -12.20 -9.52 -29.66
N GLY A 229 -13.05 -10.38 -30.23
CA GLY A 229 -13.52 -10.30 -31.62
C GLY A 229 -14.64 -9.27 -31.76
N ALA A 230 -14.32 -8.08 -32.27
CA ALA A 230 -15.32 -7.04 -32.52
C ALA A 230 -16.17 -7.32 -33.78
N PRO A 231 -17.43 -6.83 -33.84
CA PRO A 231 -18.17 -6.12 -32.78
C PRO A 231 -18.99 -7.06 -31.87
N LEU A 232 -19.08 -6.71 -30.57
CA LEU A 232 -20.00 -7.34 -29.62
C LEU A 232 -21.42 -6.75 -29.76
N PRO A 233 -22.49 -7.49 -29.44
CA PRO A 233 -23.85 -6.96 -29.41
C PRO A 233 -24.03 -5.97 -28.26
N ASP A 234 -25.05 -5.11 -28.38
CA ASP A 234 -25.54 -4.32 -27.26
C ASP A 234 -26.31 -5.22 -26.28
N TYR A 235 -25.70 -5.55 -25.14
CA TYR A 235 -26.31 -6.38 -24.11
C TYR A 235 -27.40 -5.66 -23.29
N LEU A 236 -27.63 -4.36 -23.54
CA LEU A 236 -28.63 -3.54 -22.87
C LEU A 236 -29.41 -2.69 -23.88
N PRO A 237 -30.06 -3.32 -24.88
CA PRO A 237 -30.74 -2.58 -25.94
C PRO A 237 -31.90 -1.74 -25.40
N GLY A 238 -32.16 -0.60 -26.03
CA GLY A 238 -33.25 0.31 -25.66
C GLY A 238 -32.94 1.24 -24.48
N LEU A 239 -31.77 1.12 -23.85
CA LEU A 239 -31.31 2.05 -22.82
C LEU A 239 -30.38 3.12 -23.42
N SER A 240 -30.44 4.34 -22.92
CA SER A 240 -29.44 5.38 -23.15
C SER A 240 -28.10 5.03 -22.49
N SER A 241 -27.02 5.69 -22.92
CA SER A 241 -25.69 5.60 -22.27
C SER A 241 -25.78 5.84 -20.75
N ALA A 242 -26.54 6.85 -20.31
CA ALA A 242 -26.72 7.17 -18.90
C ALA A 242 -27.43 6.05 -18.12
N GLU A 243 -28.52 5.50 -18.66
CA GLU A 243 -29.25 4.38 -18.04
C GLU A 243 -28.40 3.11 -17.97
N LYS A 244 -27.62 2.82 -19.02
CA LYS A 244 -26.66 1.71 -19.01
C LYS A 244 -25.61 1.89 -17.92
N LYS A 245 -25.01 3.09 -17.80
CA LYS A 245 -24.03 3.38 -16.74
C LYS A 245 -24.64 3.21 -15.34
N ALA A 246 -25.86 3.72 -15.12
CA ALA A 246 -26.55 3.58 -13.85
C ALA A 246 -26.80 2.11 -13.48
N ARG A 247 -27.16 1.27 -14.47
CA ARG A 247 -27.32 -0.18 -14.28
C ARG A 247 -25.99 -0.88 -13.98
N LEU A 248 -24.94 -0.59 -14.75
CA LEU A 248 -23.61 -1.17 -14.57
C LEU A 248 -22.94 -0.75 -13.24
N ALA A 249 -23.29 0.42 -12.70
CA ALA A 249 -22.81 0.86 -11.39
C ALA A 249 -23.35 0.00 -10.24
N LYS A 250 -24.47 -0.70 -10.44
CA LYS A 250 -25.18 -1.51 -9.43
C LYS A 250 -25.10 -3.03 -9.69
N MET A 251 -24.23 -3.45 -10.60
CA MET A 251 -24.02 -4.85 -10.97
C MET A 251 -22.53 -5.17 -10.86
N THR A 252 -22.18 -6.37 -10.40
CA THR A 252 -20.79 -6.80 -10.31
C THR A 252 -20.23 -7.10 -11.72
N TYR A 253 -18.91 -7.05 -11.90
CA TYR A 253 -18.32 -7.44 -13.18
C TYR A 253 -18.56 -8.93 -13.47
N THR A 254 -18.54 -9.78 -12.44
CA THR A 254 -18.93 -11.19 -12.56
C THR A 254 -20.35 -11.34 -13.08
N ASP A 255 -21.33 -10.65 -12.50
CA ASP A 255 -22.73 -10.74 -12.94
C ASP A 255 -22.92 -10.21 -14.36
N PHE A 256 -22.21 -9.14 -14.73
CA PHE A 256 -22.22 -8.63 -16.09
C PHE A 256 -21.76 -9.71 -17.08
N MET A 257 -20.62 -10.34 -16.80
CA MET A 257 -20.04 -11.35 -17.69
C MET A 257 -20.89 -12.62 -17.78
N LEU A 258 -21.40 -13.12 -16.66
CA LEU A 258 -22.15 -14.38 -16.64
C LEU A 258 -23.61 -14.23 -17.06
N ASN A 259 -24.28 -13.13 -16.68
CA ASN A 259 -25.74 -12.99 -16.88
C ASN A 259 -26.10 -12.20 -18.13
N LEU A 260 -25.31 -11.18 -18.50
CA LEU A 260 -25.57 -10.35 -19.68
C LEU A 260 -24.73 -10.79 -20.89
N VAL A 261 -23.41 -10.90 -20.73
CA VAL A 261 -22.51 -11.33 -21.81
C VAL A 261 -22.61 -12.84 -22.07
N LYS A 262 -23.07 -13.60 -21.07
CA LYS A 262 -23.29 -15.05 -21.09
C LYS A 262 -22.06 -15.83 -21.54
N VAL A 263 -20.91 -15.50 -20.96
CA VAL A 263 -19.69 -16.29 -21.16
C VAL A 263 -19.75 -17.59 -20.35
N ASP A 264 -19.08 -18.63 -20.83
CA ASP A 264 -18.79 -19.83 -20.03
C ASP A 264 -18.11 -19.43 -18.70
N PRO A 265 -18.53 -20.00 -17.54
CA PRO A 265 -17.95 -19.66 -16.24
C PRO A 265 -16.43 -19.78 -16.16
N GLN A 266 -15.79 -20.67 -16.92
CA GLN A 266 -14.33 -20.82 -16.94
C GLN A 266 -13.62 -19.54 -17.44
N VAL A 267 -14.29 -18.70 -18.23
CA VAL A 267 -13.77 -17.40 -18.68
C VAL A 267 -13.47 -16.49 -17.49
N MET A 268 -14.26 -16.58 -16.42
CA MET A 268 -14.06 -15.74 -15.23
C MET A 268 -12.75 -16.03 -14.51
N TRP A 269 -12.11 -17.19 -14.71
CA TRP A 269 -10.80 -17.48 -14.11
C TRP A 269 -9.72 -16.45 -14.52
N PHE A 270 -9.84 -15.86 -15.70
CA PHE A 270 -8.93 -14.80 -16.20
C PHE A 270 -9.20 -13.42 -15.59
N PHE A 271 -10.44 -13.18 -15.15
CA PHE A 271 -10.92 -11.85 -14.76
C PHE A 271 -11.34 -11.75 -13.29
N GLN A 272 -11.40 -12.87 -12.56
CA GLN A 272 -11.83 -12.92 -11.17
C GLN A 272 -11.01 -12.00 -10.25
N ASN A 273 -9.74 -11.74 -10.61
CA ASN A 273 -8.83 -10.92 -9.82
C ASN A 273 -8.75 -9.45 -10.28
N THR A 274 -9.58 -9.00 -11.22
CA THR A 274 -9.50 -7.66 -11.86
C THR A 274 -9.53 -6.49 -10.87
N GLY A 275 -10.18 -6.63 -9.71
CA GLY A 275 -10.23 -5.59 -8.68
C GLY A 275 -9.07 -5.61 -7.66
N HIS A 276 -8.24 -6.65 -7.63
CA HIS A 276 -7.27 -6.88 -6.55
C HIS A 276 -6.27 -5.73 -6.37
N GLY A 277 -5.61 -5.29 -7.45
CA GLY A 277 -4.55 -4.29 -7.39
C GLY A 277 -4.98 -2.92 -6.87
N SER A 278 -6.28 -2.61 -6.96
CA SER A 278 -6.85 -1.30 -6.66
C SER A 278 -7.76 -1.34 -5.43
N PHE A 279 -8.54 -2.40 -5.27
CA PHE A 279 -9.63 -2.51 -4.29
C PHE A 279 -9.46 -3.68 -3.31
N SER A 280 -8.47 -4.56 -3.52
CA SER A 280 -8.26 -5.80 -2.74
C SER A 280 -9.49 -6.72 -2.66
N VAL A 281 -10.32 -6.72 -3.72
CA VAL A 281 -11.42 -7.67 -3.92
C VAL A 281 -11.53 -8.08 -5.39
N GLY A 282 -12.16 -9.22 -5.62
CA GLY A 282 -12.33 -9.78 -6.96
C GLY A 282 -13.42 -9.09 -7.79
N ALA A 283 -13.63 -9.61 -9.00
CA ALA A 283 -14.68 -9.18 -9.92
C ALA A 283 -16.11 -9.33 -9.35
N ASP A 284 -16.26 -10.17 -8.32
CA ASP A 284 -17.51 -10.42 -7.58
C ASP A 284 -17.92 -9.25 -6.67
N ALA A 285 -17.01 -8.32 -6.37
CA ALA A 285 -17.31 -7.12 -5.59
C ALA A 285 -16.86 -5.84 -6.31
N LEU A 286 -16.50 -5.93 -7.59
CA LEU A 286 -16.15 -4.82 -8.46
C LEU A 286 -17.38 -4.39 -9.28
N PRO A 287 -17.85 -3.12 -9.21
CA PRO A 287 -18.88 -2.63 -10.12
C PRO A 287 -18.49 -2.86 -11.59
N ALA A 288 -19.42 -3.33 -12.42
CA ALA A 288 -19.19 -3.51 -13.86
C ALA A 288 -18.82 -2.18 -14.54
N LEU A 289 -19.35 -1.05 -14.04
CA LEU A 289 -18.96 0.27 -14.53
C LEU A 289 -17.48 0.58 -14.27
N PHE A 290 -16.92 0.15 -13.13
CA PHE A 290 -15.48 0.30 -12.87
C PHE A 290 -14.67 -0.58 -13.82
N ALA A 291 -15.10 -1.82 -14.06
CA ALA A 291 -14.43 -2.71 -15.01
C ALA A 291 -14.37 -2.11 -16.43
N TRP A 292 -15.47 -1.47 -16.88
CA TRP A 292 -15.49 -0.74 -18.15
C TRP A 292 -14.48 0.41 -18.18
N GLU A 293 -14.46 1.29 -17.16
CA GLU A 293 -13.51 2.40 -17.06
C GLU A 293 -12.05 1.91 -17.02
N MET A 294 -11.81 0.75 -16.38
CA MET A 294 -10.51 0.05 -16.35
C MET A 294 -10.14 -0.63 -17.68
N GLY A 295 -11.00 -0.52 -18.70
CA GLY A 295 -10.73 -1.04 -20.03
C GLY A 295 -10.86 -2.56 -20.17
N GLN A 296 -11.57 -3.21 -19.25
CA GLN A 296 -11.87 -4.64 -19.27
C GLN A 296 -12.78 -5.00 -20.46
N PRO A 297 -12.75 -6.25 -20.95
CA PRO A 297 -13.55 -6.65 -22.11
C PRO A 297 -15.04 -6.84 -21.78
N GLY A 298 -15.86 -6.96 -22.82
CA GLY A 298 -17.30 -7.25 -22.74
C GLY A 298 -18.22 -6.05 -23.00
N PHE A 299 -17.68 -4.82 -23.02
CA PHE A 299 -18.48 -3.59 -23.07
C PHE A 299 -18.56 -2.93 -24.46
N SER A 300 -17.81 -3.41 -25.46
CA SER A 300 -17.64 -2.69 -26.74
C SER A 300 -18.93 -2.51 -27.54
N GLY A 301 -19.92 -3.39 -27.35
CA GLY A 301 -21.24 -3.29 -27.98
C GLY A 301 -22.21 -2.33 -27.27
N LEU A 302 -21.90 -1.89 -26.05
CA LEU A 302 -22.82 -1.05 -25.25
C LEU A 302 -22.85 0.41 -25.67
N GLN A 303 -21.86 0.87 -26.45
CA GLN A 303 -21.74 2.25 -26.93
C GLN A 303 -21.86 3.29 -25.80
N LEU A 304 -21.21 3.02 -24.66
CA LEU A 304 -21.20 3.92 -23.52
C LEU A 304 -20.42 5.19 -23.88
N GLU A 305 -21.01 6.35 -23.61
CA GLU A 305 -20.30 7.63 -23.76
C GLU A 305 -19.12 7.66 -22.78
N PRO A 306 -17.91 8.02 -23.21
CA PRO A 306 -16.75 8.02 -22.32
C PRO A 306 -16.91 9.05 -21.21
N THR A 307 -16.35 8.76 -20.03
CA THR A 307 -16.20 9.77 -18.98
C THR A 307 -15.18 10.83 -19.44
N PRO A 308 -15.52 12.13 -19.43
CA PRO A 308 -14.61 13.18 -19.88
C PRO A 308 -13.28 13.17 -19.10
N ALA A 309 -12.20 13.50 -19.79
CA ALA A 309 -10.88 13.57 -19.16
C ALA A 309 -10.86 14.64 -18.05
N GLY A 310 -10.28 14.31 -16.89
CA GLY A 310 -10.14 15.23 -15.75
C GLY A 310 -11.32 15.21 -14.77
N VAL A 311 -12.49 14.72 -15.18
CA VAL A 311 -13.61 14.53 -14.26
C VAL A 311 -13.22 13.48 -13.22
N LEU A 312 -13.42 13.80 -11.94
CA LEU A 312 -12.98 13.03 -10.76
C LEU A 312 -11.46 12.95 -10.54
N ALA A 313 -10.61 13.42 -11.45
CA ALA A 313 -9.15 13.27 -11.40
C ALA A 313 -8.52 13.84 -10.12
N ASP A 314 -9.03 14.99 -9.66
CA ASP A 314 -8.55 15.67 -8.45
C ASP A 314 -9.52 15.52 -7.26
N LEU A 315 -10.56 14.68 -7.37
CA LEU A 315 -11.57 14.57 -6.31
C LEU A 315 -11.23 13.43 -5.34
N PRO A 316 -11.07 13.74 -4.03
CA PRO A 316 -11.10 12.72 -2.98
C PRO A 316 -12.37 11.84 -3.10
N GLY A 317 -12.34 10.59 -2.63
CA GLY A 317 -13.53 9.74 -2.42
C GLY A 317 -13.71 8.59 -3.42
N GLY A 318 -13.41 8.82 -4.70
CA GLY A 318 -13.32 7.74 -5.69
C GLY A 318 -11.89 7.23 -5.82
N HIS A 319 -11.63 6.33 -6.77
CA HIS A 319 -10.27 6.11 -7.27
C HIS A 319 -9.73 7.37 -7.99
N HIS A 320 -10.08 8.61 -7.57
CA HIS A 320 -9.71 9.86 -8.24
C HIS A 320 -9.87 9.81 -9.77
N GLY A 321 -10.93 9.22 -10.31
CA GLY A 321 -11.06 9.00 -11.77
C GLY A 321 -9.96 8.12 -12.42
N ARG A 322 -9.04 7.53 -11.64
CA ARG A 322 -8.01 6.56 -12.04
C ARG A 322 -8.54 5.15 -12.24
N GLN A 323 -9.86 4.96 -12.22
CA GLN A 323 -10.47 3.79 -12.86
C GLN A 323 -10.03 3.72 -14.32
N ARG A 324 -9.77 4.88 -14.95
CA ARG A 324 -9.08 4.97 -16.22
C ARG A 324 -7.56 5.16 -16.00
N PRO A 325 -6.71 4.25 -16.50
CA PRO A 325 -5.26 4.41 -16.45
C PRO A 325 -4.81 5.76 -17.03
N GLY A 326 -3.87 6.41 -16.36
CA GLY A 326 -3.14 7.56 -16.89
C GLY A 326 -2.20 7.22 -18.05
N ARG A 327 -1.36 8.18 -18.43
CA ARG A 327 -0.33 7.99 -19.48
C ARG A 327 0.78 7.01 -19.05
N GLY A 328 0.93 6.79 -17.74
CA GLY A 328 1.84 5.79 -17.20
C GLY A 328 1.91 5.86 -15.67
N ALA A 329 2.77 5.01 -15.10
CA ALA A 329 3.19 5.10 -13.71
C ALA A 329 4.72 5.08 -13.63
N VAL A 330 5.26 5.72 -12.59
CA VAL A 330 6.70 5.70 -12.31
C VAL A 330 6.95 4.81 -11.11
N HIS A 331 7.80 3.80 -11.29
CA HIS A 331 8.26 2.90 -10.24
C HIS A 331 9.75 3.12 -10.07
N PHE A 332 10.18 3.65 -8.91
CA PHE A 332 11.59 3.59 -8.53
C PHE A 332 11.95 2.16 -8.11
N PRO A 333 13.22 1.75 -8.08
CA PRO A 333 13.60 0.39 -7.71
C PRO A 333 13.03 -0.05 -6.34
N ASP A 334 12.98 0.86 -5.36
CA ASP A 334 12.39 0.62 -4.02
C ASP A 334 10.94 1.15 -3.87
N GLY A 335 10.29 1.46 -4.99
CA GLY A 335 8.97 2.09 -5.04
C GLY A 335 8.94 3.48 -4.41
N ASN A 336 7.87 3.81 -3.69
CA ASN A 336 7.75 5.16 -3.11
C ASN A 336 8.56 5.36 -1.83
N ALA A 337 9.39 4.40 -1.41
CA ALA A 337 10.38 4.64 -0.36
C ALA A 337 11.39 5.74 -0.77
N THR A 338 11.68 5.87 -2.07
CA THR A 338 12.44 7.01 -2.60
C THR A 338 11.83 8.37 -2.20
N ILE A 339 10.50 8.51 -2.25
CA ILE A 339 9.81 9.76 -1.85
C ILE A 339 10.03 10.05 -0.36
N THR A 340 9.88 9.04 0.50
CA THR A 340 10.01 9.23 1.95
C THR A 340 11.46 9.49 2.35
N ARG A 341 12.43 8.87 1.67
CA ARG A 341 13.87 9.11 1.87
C ARG A 341 14.27 10.54 1.46
N LEU A 342 13.71 11.06 0.37
CA LEU A 342 13.92 12.45 -0.05
C LEU A 342 13.25 13.46 0.91
N LEU A 343 12.04 13.17 1.39
CA LEU A 343 11.41 13.93 2.47
C LEU A 343 12.29 13.94 3.73
N MET A 344 12.82 12.78 4.12
CA MET A 344 13.73 12.66 5.26
C MET A 344 15.01 13.47 5.06
N ARG A 345 15.60 13.47 3.86
CA ARG A 345 16.73 14.34 3.53
C ARG A 345 16.36 15.82 3.66
N TRP A 346 15.19 16.23 3.19
CA TRP A 346 14.78 17.63 3.28
C TRP A 346 14.54 18.08 4.74
N LEU A 347 13.97 17.19 5.56
CA LEU A 347 13.65 17.43 6.97
C LEU A 347 14.89 17.38 7.86
N ILE A 348 15.76 16.40 7.63
CA ILE A 348 16.96 16.11 8.41
C ILE A 348 18.10 15.77 7.43
N PRO A 349 18.74 16.77 6.78
CA PRO A 349 19.75 16.54 5.74
C PRO A 349 20.88 15.63 6.17
N ASP A 350 21.32 15.82 7.41
CA ASP A 350 22.36 15.04 8.06
C ASP A 350 22.04 13.54 8.17
N ALA A 351 20.77 13.12 8.11
CA ALA A 351 20.37 11.71 8.23
C ALA A 351 20.45 10.94 6.91
N VAL A 352 20.40 11.61 5.76
CA VAL A 352 20.34 10.98 4.44
C VAL A 352 21.39 11.59 3.51
N PRO A 353 22.60 11.00 3.40
CA PRO A 353 23.70 11.53 2.58
C PRO A 353 23.32 11.73 1.11
N GLY A 354 23.99 12.67 0.43
CA GLY A 354 23.77 13.02 -0.99
C GLY A 354 22.87 14.23 -1.19
N SER A 355 22.67 14.64 -2.44
CA SER A 355 21.93 15.86 -2.82
C SER A 355 20.91 15.65 -3.95
N THR A 356 20.95 14.51 -4.64
CA THR A 356 20.09 14.20 -5.79
C THR A 356 19.14 13.04 -5.52
N GLN A 357 18.10 12.86 -6.36
CA GLN A 357 17.23 11.67 -6.28
C GLN A 357 17.99 10.38 -6.55
N GLU A 358 19.06 10.43 -7.34
CA GLU A 358 19.90 9.27 -7.65
C GLU A 358 20.69 8.83 -6.41
N ASP A 359 21.22 9.77 -5.62
CA ASP A 359 21.98 9.46 -4.41
C ASP A 359 21.15 8.69 -3.37
N VAL A 360 19.83 8.92 -3.30
CA VAL A 360 18.99 8.17 -2.33
C VAL A 360 18.85 6.69 -2.69
N GLY A 361 19.22 6.26 -3.90
CA GLY A 361 19.15 4.85 -4.30
C GLY A 361 19.92 3.93 -3.35
N THR A 362 21.15 4.30 -3.01
CA THR A 362 22.07 3.49 -2.18
C THR A 362 22.45 4.14 -0.85
N ALA A 363 22.05 5.40 -0.60
CA ALA A 363 22.37 6.09 0.66
C ALA A 363 21.94 5.29 1.90
N ARG A 364 22.83 5.07 2.86
CA ARG A 364 22.43 4.50 4.15
C ARG A 364 21.86 5.61 5.04
N VAL A 365 20.61 5.47 5.45
CA VAL A 365 19.98 6.42 6.40
C VAL A 365 20.54 6.19 7.80
N ASP A 366 20.94 7.27 8.46
CA ASP A 366 21.40 7.25 9.86
C ASP A 366 20.20 7.45 10.79
N TYR A 367 19.63 6.34 11.28
CA TYR A 367 18.49 6.36 12.20
C TYR A 367 18.82 7.04 13.54
N GLY A 368 20.10 7.10 13.93
CA GLY A 368 20.57 7.79 15.13
C GLY A 368 20.50 9.32 15.03
N ARG A 369 20.14 9.86 13.85
CA ARG A 369 19.95 11.29 13.60
C ARG A 369 18.49 11.73 13.60
N LEU A 370 17.53 10.80 13.70
CA LEU A 370 16.11 11.12 13.50
C LEU A 370 15.47 11.88 14.66
N ASP A 371 15.91 11.64 15.90
CA ASP A 371 15.27 12.16 17.12
C ASP A 371 16.27 12.86 18.05
N ARG A 372 17.11 13.77 17.52
CA ARG A 372 18.08 14.52 18.32
C ARG A 372 17.48 15.83 18.85
N PRO A 373 17.93 16.31 20.03
CA PRO A 373 17.57 17.65 20.49
C PRO A 373 18.06 18.72 19.50
N ASN A 374 17.43 19.89 19.54
CA ASN A 374 17.77 21.08 18.73
C ASN A 374 17.60 20.93 17.21
N GLN A 375 16.85 19.92 16.74
CA GLN A 375 16.42 19.82 15.34
C GLN A 375 15.04 20.47 15.15
N ALA A 376 14.83 21.10 13.99
CA ALA A 376 13.54 21.64 13.58
C ALA A 376 12.48 20.52 13.49
N ALA A 377 12.83 19.42 12.83
CA ALA A 377 12.02 18.20 12.77
C ALA A 377 12.67 17.07 13.55
N ARG A 378 11.88 16.36 14.36
CA ARG A 378 12.28 15.12 15.02
C ARG A 378 11.31 14.01 14.63
N ILE A 379 11.83 12.87 14.18
CA ILE A 379 11.08 11.67 13.84
C ILE A 379 11.37 10.61 14.88
N ARG A 380 10.39 10.39 15.76
CA ARG A 380 10.48 9.48 16.89
C ARG A 380 9.72 8.19 16.56
N LEU A 381 10.48 7.16 16.22
CA LEU A 381 10.01 5.82 15.87
C LEU A 381 9.73 4.97 17.12
N ASN A 382 9.14 3.79 16.93
CA ASN A 382 8.74 2.86 18.01
C ASN A 382 7.92 3.55 19.12
N SER A 383 7.06 4.48 18.74
CA SER A 383 6.33 5.39 19.62
C SER A 383 4.86 5.42 19.24
N THR A 384 4.09 4.54 19.88
CA THR A 384 2.65 4.41 19.60
C THR A 384 1.87 5.44 20.39
N VAL A 385 1.23 6.40 19.71
CA VAL A 385 0.32 7.36 20.36
C VAL A 385 -0.92 6.62 20.88
N VAL A 386 -1.32 6.93 22.11
CA VAL A 386 -2.42 6.27 22.83
C VAL A 386 -3.48 7.25 23.34
N HIS A 387 -3.16 8.55 23.42
CA HIS A 387 -4.12 9.56 23.84
C HIS A 387 -3.73 10.95 23.33
N VAL A 388 -4.72 11.73 22.91
CA VAL A 388 -4.57 13.11 22.44
C VAL A 388 -5.76 13.91 22.98
N ARG A 389 -5.48 15.01 23.67
CA ARG A 389 -6.52 15.90 24.22
C ARG A 389 -6.09 17.35 24.20
N HIS A 390 -7.05 18.25 24.23
CA HIS A 390 -6.75 19.66 24.48
C HIS A 390 -6.47 19.90 25.97
N ARG A 391 -5.65 20.91 26.27
CA ARG A 391 -5.50 21.46 27.61
C ARG A 391 -5.60 22.98 27.59
N GLY A 392 -6.11 23.55 28.67
CA GLY A 392 -6.35 24.99 28.80
C GLY A 392 -7.62 25.46 28.07
N SER A 393 -7.86 26.77 28.11
CA SER A 393 -9.00 27.44 27.48
C SER A 393 -8.53 28.67 26.68
N GLY A 394 -9.35 29.11 25.72
CA GLY A 394 -9.05 30.31 24.91
C GLY A 394 -7.76 30.20 24.10
N SER A 395 -6.96 31.28 24.10
CA SER A 395 -5.70 31.39 23.35
C SER A 395 -4.53 30.60 23.96
N GLY A 396 -4.65 30.12 25.20
CA GLY A 396 -3.68 29.25 25.86
C GLY A 396 -3.92 27.76 25.63
N ARG A 397 -4.83 27.39 24.73
CA ARG A 397 -5.20 26.00 24.46
C ARG A 397 -4.11 25.30 23.65
N ASP A 398 -3.45 24.32 24.26
CA ASP A 398 -2.48 23.43 23.59
C ASP A 398 -3.03 22.00 23.48
N VAL A 399 -2.27 21.13 22.80
CA VAL A 399 -2.59 19.71 22.65
C VAL A 399 -1.57 18.89 23.42
N GLU A 400 -2.05 18.07 24.35
CA GLU A 400 -1.24 17.08 25.05
C GLU A 400 -1.35 15.74 24.31
N VAL A 401 -0.20 15.16 23.98
CA VAL A 401 -0.10 13.88 23.26
C VAL A 401 0.64 12.88 24.14
N SER A 402 -0.02 11.77 24.47
CA SER A 402 0.54 10.65 25.22
C SER A 402 0.88 9.49 24.27
N TYR A 403 2.06 8.91 24.42
CA TYR A 403 2.55 7.80 23.60
C TYR A 403 3.32 6.79 24.43
N VAL A 404 3.36 5.54 23.95
CA VAL A 404 4.12 4.44 24.55
C VAL A 404 5.41 4.23 23.78
N ARG A 405 6.53 4.19 24.49
CA ARG A 405 7.86 3.84 23.96
C ARG A 405 8.61 3.04 25.02
N GLY A 406 9.25 1.93 24.64
CA GLY A 406 9.98 1.08 25.59
C GLY A 406 9.10 0.58 26.74
N GLY A 407 7.82 0.29 26.48
CA GLY A 407 6.84 -0.10 27.50
C GLY A 407 6.38 1.00 28.47
N GLN A 408 6.89 2.23 28.35
CA GLN A 408 6.55 3.35 29.23
C GLN A 408 5.68 4.38 28.51
N THR A 409 4.75 5.01 29.25
CA THR A 409 3.90 6.08 28.72
C THR A 409 4.56 7.44 28.97
N HIS A 410 4.71 8.22 27.92
CA HIS A 410 5.31 9.56 27.92
C HIS A 410 4.32 10.60 27.40
N GLN A 411 4.54 11.86 27.78
CA GLN A 411 3.73 13.01 27.35
C GLN A 411 4.60 14.12 26.76
N VAL A 412 4.10 14.71 25.67
CA VAL A 412 4.62 15.92 25.02
C VAL A 412 3.47 16.89 24.81
N ARG A 413 3.79 18.17 24.57
CA ARG A 413 2.76 19.16 24.19
C ARG A 413 3.08 19.82 22.86
N GLY A 414 2.03 20.10 22.09
CA GLY A 414 2.08 20.79 20.82
C GLY A 414 1.09 21.95 20.79
N ARG A 415 1.43 23.06 20.12
CA ARG A 415 0.43 24.12 19.85
C ARG A 415 -0.68 23.63 18.92
N ALA A 416 -0.40 22.65 18.08
CA ALA A 416 -1.38 21.93 17.28
C ALA A 416 -0.94 20.47 17.07
N CYS A 417 -1.91 19.64 16.68
CA CYS A 417 -1.67 18.23 16.38
C CYS A 417 -2.28 17.84 15.02
N VAL A 418 -1.50 17.15 14.20
CA VAL A 418 -1.99 16.54 12.95
C VAL A 418 -2.09 15.03 13.15
N MET A 419 -3.29 14.48 13.05
CA MET A 419 -3.53 13.05 13.05
C MET A 419 -3.31 12.50 11.63
N ALA A 420 -2.08 12.07 11.34
CA ALA A 420 -1.69 11.44 10.08
C ALA A 420 -1.79 9.89 10.11
N CYS A 421 -2.33 9.33 11.20
CA CYS A 421 -2.59 7.90 11.39
C CYS A 421 -3.94 7.48 10.78
N TRP A 422 -4.26 6.18 10.79
CA TRP A 422 -5.51 5.68 10.21
C TRP A 422 -6.74 6.32 10.85
N ASN A 423 -7.73 6.71 10.05
CA ASN A 423 -8.92 7.41 10.57
C ASN A 423 -9.66 6.59 11.63
N THR A 424 -9.70 5.26 11.43
CA THR A 424 -10.38 4.33 12.34
C THR A 424 -9.79 4.24 13.75
N VAL A 425 -8.53 4.64 13.96
CA VAL A 425 -7.93 4.67 15.32
C VAL A 425 -8.18 5.99 16.04
N ILE A 426 -8.41 7.08 15.31
CA ILE A 426 -8.55 8.43 15.88
C ILE A 426 -9.66 8.53 16.96
N PRO A 427 -10.85 7.89 16.83
CA PRO A 427 -11.87 7.92 17.88
C PRO A 427 -11.46 7.30 19.21
N TYR A 428 -10.41 6.48 19.24
CA TYR A 428 -9.81 5.94 20.46
C TYR A 428 -8.73 6.88 21.03
N LEU A 429 -8.00 7.57 20.15
CA LEU A 429 -6.94 8.51 20.53
C LEU A 429 -7.50 9.83 21.05
N VAL A 430 -8.61 10.31 20.48
CA VAL A 430 -9.25 11.59 20.81
C VAL A 430 -10.70 11.32 21.27
N PRO A 431 -10.90 10.85 22.51
CA PRO A 431 -12.23 10.49 23.00
C PRO A 431 -13.20 11.68 23.09
N GLU A 432 -12.69 12.91 23.10
CA GLU A 432 -13.45 14.17 23.13
C GLU A 432 -14.14 14.52 21.81
N LEU A 433 -13.88 13.77 20.73
CA LEU A 433 -14.48 14.05 19.41
C LEU A 433 -16.01 13.92 19.45
N PRO A 434 -16.75 14.80 18.74
CA PRO A 434 -18.20 14.66 18.58
C PRO A 434 -18.59 13.31 17.97
N GLN A 435 -19.71 12.74 18.43
CA GLN A 435 -20.15 11.40 18.02
C GLN A 435 -20.28 11.26 16.49
N ARG A 436 -20.85 12.26 15.81
CA ARG A 436 -20.98 12.28 14.34
C ARG A 436 -19.62 12.17 13.63
N GLN A 437 -18.60 12.83 14.17
CA GLN A 437 -17.26 12.78 13.62
C GLN A 437 -16.60 11.41 13.87
N ARG A 438 -16.79 10.84 15.07
CA ARG A 438 -16.29 9.50 15.41
C ARG A 438 -16.86 8.41 14.50
N GLU A 439 -18.16 8.44 14.25
CA GLU A 439 -18.83 7.51 13.34
C GLU A 439 -18.32 7.63 11.90
N ALA A 440 -18.14 8.86 11.42
CA ALA A 440 -17.62 9.13 10.09
C ALA A 440 -16.17 8.64 9.92
N LEU A 441 -15.32 8.84 10.94
CA LEU A 441 -13.95 8.32 10.98
C LEU A 441 -13.88 6.78 11.00
N ALA A 442 -14.87 6.13 11.61
CA ALA A 442 -14.96 4.67 11.71
C ALA A 442 -15.58 4.00 10.46
N PHE A 443 -16.12 4.76 9.51
CA PHE A 443 -16.89 4.22 8.38
C PHE A 443 -16.07 3.31 7.45
N GLY A 444 -14.83 3.71 7.14
CA GLY A 444 -13.97 3.04 6.17
C GLY A 444 -13.37 1.75 6.73
N VAL A 445 -13.46 0.65 5.97
CA VAL A 445 -12.77 -0.61 6.31
C VAL A 445 -11.56 -0.75 5.39
N LYS A 446 -10.35 -0.56 5.94
CA LYS A 446 -9.10 -0.66 5.20
C LYS A 446 -8.95 -2.02 4.51
N ALA A 447 -8.38 -2.01 3.32
CA ALA A 447 -8.25 -3.19 2.47
C ALA A 447 -7.00 -3.99 2.85
N PRO A 448 -7.10 -5.29 3.13
CA PRO A 448 -5.95 -6.14 3.45
C PRO A 448 -5.20 -6.54 2.17
N LEU A 449 -3.87 -6.52 2.22
CA LEU A 449 -3.03 -7.05 1.14
C LEU A 449 -1.64 -7.47 1.64
N VAL A 450 -0.92 -8.21 0.80
CA VAL A 450 0.45 -8.63 1.04
C VAL A 450 1.29 -8.37 -0.20
N TYR A 451 2.45 -7.74 0.00
CA TYR A 451 3.54 -7.78 -0.97
C TYR A 451 4.68 -8.63 -0.44
N THR A 452 5.19 -9.53 -1.28
CA THR A 452 6.30 -10.40 -0.91
C THR A 452 7.45 -10.15 -1.87
N SER A 453 8.61 -9.83 -1.29
CA SER A 453 9.87 -9.66 -2.01
C SER A 453 10.74 -10.88 -1.77
N ILE A 454 11.23 -11.50 -2.85
CA ILE A 454 12.03 -12.72 -2.77
C ILE A 454 13.34 -12.47 -3.50
N ALA A 455 14.43 -12.31 -2.76
CA ALA A 455 15.74 -12.23 -3.36
C ALA A 455 16.14 -13.62 -3.87
N ILE A 456 16.45 -13.71 -5.16
CA ILE A 456 16.92 -14.93 -5.81
C ILE A 456 18.30 -14.74 -6.38
N ARG A 457 19.08 -15.81 -6.42
CA ARG A 457 20.50 -15.77 -6.82
C ARG A 457 20.73 -15.44 -8.30
N ASN A 458 19.77 -15.77 -9.15
CA ASN A 458 19.75 -15.55 -10.58
C ASN A 458 18.31 -15.69 -11.10
N TRP A 459 18.03 -15.28 -12.33
CA TRP A 459 16.72 -15.41 -12.97
C TRP A 459 16.72 -16.25 -14.26
N THR A 460 17.72 -17.11 -14.45
CA THR A 460 17.82 -18.04 -15.60
C THR A 460 16.55 -18.87 -15.82
N ALA A 461 15.83 -19.24 -14.75
CA ALA A 461 14.55 -19.97 -14.89
C ALA A 461 13.47 -19.16 -15.63
N PHE A 462 13.43 -17.85 -15.46
CA PHE A 462 12.52 -16.96 -16.19
C PHE A 462 12.90 -16.89 -17.67
N GLU A 463 14.19 -16.80 -17.97
CA GLU A 463 14.72 -16.84 -19.34
C GLU A 463 14.38 -18.16 -20.04
N ASN A 464 14.68 -19.30 -19.41
CA ASN A 464 14.41 -20.64 -19.96
C ASN A 464 12.92 -20.87 -20.27
N LEU A 465 12.03 -20.29 -19.46
CA LEU A 465 10.59 -20.34 -19.67
C LEU A 465 10.09 -19.26 -20.65
N GLY A 466 10.94 -18.30 -21.02
CA GLY A 466 10.58 -17.17 -21.87
C GLY A 466 9.56 -16.23 -21.21
N VAL A 467 9.58 -16.08 -19.88
CA VAL A 467 8.60 -15.28 -19.13
C VAL A 467 9.29 -14.27 -18.23
N SER A 468 8.66 -13.11 -18.01
CA SER A 468 9.04 -12.14 -16.98
C SER A 468 7.95 -11.99 -15.92
N ARG A 469 6.72 -12.44 -16.22
CA ARG A 469 5.58 -12.42 -15.32
C ARG A 469 4.68 -13.62 -15.53
N VAL A 470 4.14 -14.17 -14.45
CA VAL A 470 3.18 -15.26 -14.46
C VAL A 470 1.96 -14.87 -13.63
N SER A 471 0.78 -14.97 -14.23
CA SER A 471 -0.51 -14.88 -13.55
C SER A 471 -0.87 -16.24 -12.99
N THR A 472 -1.24 -16.29 -11.71
CA THR A 472 -1.57 -17.53 -10.97
C THR A 472 -2.91 -17.35 -10.24
N PRO A 473 -4.05 -17.19 -10.97
CA PRO A 473 -5.29 -16.66 -10.41
C PRO A 473 -5.86 -17.40 -9.19
N SER A 474 -5.66 -18.72 -9.14
CA SER A 474 -6.17 -19.66 -8.12
C SER A 474 -5.11 -20.10 -7.10
N MET A 475 -3.85 -19.64 -7.24
CA MET A 475 -2.81 -19.93 -6.25
C MET A 475 -2.75 -18.87 -5.15
N TYR A 476 -1.89 -19.12 -4.15
CA TYR A 476 -1.83 -18.26 -2.96
C TYR A 476 -1.41 -16.82 -3.30
N HIS A 477 -0.27 -16.62 -3.96
CA HIS A 477 0.03 -15.34 -4.60
C HIS A 477 -0.61 -15.33 -5.98
N THR A 478 -1.32 -14.27 -6.35
CA THR A 478 -2.07 -14.21 -7.62
C THR A 478 -1.19 -13.78 -8.80
N ARG A 479 0.03 -13.33 -8.51
CA ARG A 479 1.06 -13.00 -9.50
C ARG A 479 2.47 -13.31 -8.96
N VAL A 480 3.32 -13.73 -9.88
CA VAL A 480 4.78 -13.84 -9.71
C VAL A 480 5.44 -13.08 -10.85
N GLY A 481 6.49 -12.30 -10.59
CA GLY A 481 7.24 -11.67 -11.67
C GLY A 481 8.58 -11.13 -11.24
N LEU A 482 9.43 -10.90 -12.24
CA LEU A 482 10.61 -10.06 -12.11
C LEU A 482 10.17 -8.62 -11.79
N ASP A 483 10.99 -7.91 -11.02
CA ASP A 483 10.83 -6.49 -10.82
C ASP A 483 11.05 -5.72 -12.13
N GLU A 484 10.61 -4.46 -12.16
CA GLU A 484 10.81 -3.60 -13.32
C GLU A 484 12.31 -3.33 -13.50
N ALA A 485 12.82 -3.47 -14.72
CA ALA A 485 14.21 -3.20 -15.05
C ALA A 485 14.50 -1.69 -15.05
N VAL A 486 14.64 -1.12 -13.86
CA VAL A 486 14.91 0.30 -13.63
C VAL A 486 16.00 0.49 -12.58
N SER A 487 16.82 1.51 -12.77
CA SER A 487 17.91 1.91 -11.86
C SER A 487 17.65 3.31 -11.30
N LEU A 488 18.21 3.59 -10.12
CA LEU A 488 18.24 4.91 -9.50
C LEU A 488 19.63 5.17 -8.91
N GLY A 489 20.44 5.98 -9.61
CA GLY A 489 21.86 6.13 -9.28
C GLY A 489 22.58 4.78 -9.30
N ASP A 490 23.32 4.50 -8.23
CA ASP A 490 24.08 3.25 -8.06
C ASP A 490 23.22 2.04 -7.67
N LEU A 491 21.91 2.22 -7.50
CA LEU A 491 20.97 1.11 -7.31
C LEU A 491 20.56 0.58 -8.68
N HIS A 492 21.33 -0.38 -9.19
CA HIS A 492 21.17 -0.92 -10.54
C HIS A 492 20.25 -2.14 -10.58
N HIS A 493 19.39 -2.20 -11.60
CA HIS A 493 18.65 -3.42 -11.95
C HIS A 493 19.58 -4.56 -12.40
N ALA A 494 19.06 -5.78 -12.42
CA ALA A 494 19.75 -6.94 -12.99
C ALA A 494 19.65 -6.90 -14.53
N GLU A 495 20.77 -7.01 -15.23
CA GLU A 495 20.83 -6.95 -16.71
C GLU A 495 20.86 -8.34 -17.34
N SER A 496 21.59 -9.28 -16.73
CA SER A 496 21.77 -10.64 -17.27
C SER A 496 21.12 -11.72 -16.39
N PRO A 497 20.70 -12.86 -16.98
CA PRO A 497 20.00 -13.94 -16.27
C PRO A 497 20.76 -14.55 -15.09
N ASP A 498 22.09 -14.48 -15.07
CA ASP A 498 22.96 -14.99 -14.01
C ASP A 498 23.08 -14.03 -12.80
N GLU A 499 22.60 -12.80 -12.92
CA GLU A 499 22.61 -11.79 -11.86
C GLU A 499 21.47 -11.97 -10.86
N PRO A 500 21.69 -11.62 -9.58
CA PRO A 500 20.65 -11.70 -8.56
C PRO A 500 19.56 -10.64 -8.78
N VAL A 501 18.33 -10.98 -8.44
CA VAL A 501 17.15 -10.11 -8.62
C VAL A 501 16.13 -10.32 -7.50
N VAL A 502 15.18 -9.40 -7.35
CA VAL A 502 14.09 -9.52 -6.37
C VAL A 502 12.78 -9.79 -7.09
N LEU A 503 12.15 -10.92 -6.81
CA LEU A 503 10.81 -11.22 -7.34
C LEU A 503 9.74 -10.40 -6.60
N SER A 504 8.76 -9.89 -7.36
CA SER A 504 7.59 -9.17 -6.86
C SER A 504 6.36 -10.07 -6.89
N LEU A 505 5.87 -10.46 -5.71
CA LEU A 505 4.65 -11.25 -5.55
C LEU A 505 3.58 -10.45 -4.79
N ALA A 506 2.31 -10.71 -5.11
CA ALA A 506 1.19 -10.10 -4.40
C ALA A 506 0.12 -11.13 -4.03
N HIS A 507 -0.45 -10.95 -2.84
CA HIS A 507 -1.58 -11.72 -2.34
C HIS A 507 -2.65 -10.76 -1.79
N TYR A 508 -3.90 -11.02 -2.14
CA TYR A 508 -5.06 -10.22 -1.77
C TYR A 508 -6.08 -11.16 -1.14
N PRO A 509 -6.11 -11.27 0.19
CA PRO A 509 -7.02 -12.19 0.86
C PRO A 509 -8.46 -11.70 0.66
N GLY A 510 -9.25 -12.53 0.00
CA GLY A 510 -10.64 -12.25 -0.36
C GLY A 510 -11.58 -13.36 0.11
N SER A 511 -12.88 -13.08 0.07
CA SER A 511 -13.92 -14.07 0.38
C SER A 511 -15.06 -13.85 -0.60
N ALA A 512 -14.88 -14.39 -1.81
CA ALA A 512 -15.77 -14.15 -2.94
C ALA A 512 -17.25 -14.38 -2.60
N GLY A 513 -18.13 -13.52 -3.15
CA GLY A 513 -19.58 -13.56 -2.95
C GLY A 513 -20.08 -12.77 -1.73
N LYS A 514 -19.19 -12.16 -0.94
CA LYS A 514 -19.56 -11.29 0.19
C LYS A 514 -19.42 -9.80 -0.17
N PRO A 515 -20.16 -8.91 0.51
CA PRO A 515 -19.93 -7.47 0.38
C PRO A 515 -18.48 -7.08 0.67
N ARG A 516 -17.95 -6.11 -0.07
CA ARG A 516 -16.52 -5.72 -0.01
C ARG A 516 -16.00 -5.45 1.41
N LYS A 517 -16.75 -4.68 2.21
CA LYS A 517 -16.35 -4.39 3.61
C LYS A 517 -16.23 -5.67 4.44
N GLU A 518 -17.08 -6.67 4.20
CA GLU A 518 -16.99 -7.97 4.88
C GLU A 518 -15.76 -8.75 4.42
N GLN A 519 -15.50 -8.81 3.11
CA GLN A 519 -14.28 -9.42 2.56
C GLN A 519 -13.01 -8.83 3.18
N HIS A 520 -12.93 -7.50 3.29
CA HIS A 520 -11.79 -6.83 3.93
C HIS A 520 -11.62 -7.24 5.40
N ARG A 521 -12.72 -7.38 6.15
CA ARG A 521 -12.65 -7.80 7.56
C ARG A 521 -12.14 -9.24 7.69
N ILE A 522 -12.62 -10.14 6.82
CA ILE A 522 -12.18 -11.54 6.78
C ILE A 522 -10.70 -11.61 6.41
N GLY A 523 -10.30 -10.95 5.32
CA GLY A 523 -8.91 -10.95 4.88
C GLY A 523 -7.95 -10.33 5.89
N ARG A 524 -8.39 -9.31 6.65
CA ARG A 524 -7.61 -8.78 7.78
C ARG A 524 -7.37 -9.85 8.86
N GLN A 525 -8.39 -10.62 9.23
CA GLN A 525 -8.25 -11.68 10.24
C GLN A 525 -7.34 -12.81 9.74
N ASP A 526 -7.44 -13.17 8.46
CA ASP A 526 -6.55 -14.12 7.81
C ASP A 526 -5.08 -13.67 7.90
N LEU A 527 -4.77 -12.41 7.57
CA LEU A 527 -3.39 -11.90 7.65
C LEU A 527 -2.84 -11.76 9.07
N LEU A 528 -3.70 -11.47 10.06
CA LEU A 528 -3.29 -11.37 11.46
C LEU A 528 -2.98 -12.75 12.04
N SER A 529 -3.67 -13.80 11.58
CA SER A 529 -3.50 -15.18 12.06
C SER A 529 -2.48 -16.00 11.27
N THR A 530 -2.11 -15.57 10.06
CA THR A 530 -1.15 -16.28 9.22
C THR A 530 0.30 -16.04 9.65
N THR A 531 1.03 -17.12 9.91
CA THR A 531 2.46 -17.07 10.30
C THR A 531 3.39 -16.96 9.08
N PHE A 532 4.63 -16.53 9.32
CA PHE A 532 5.69 -16.50 8.32
C PHE A 532 5.88 -17.87 7.63
N GLU A 533 5.92 -18.95 8.42
CA GLU A 533 6.16 -20.31 7.94
C GLU A 533 5.09 -20.76 6.95
N THR A 534 3.86 -20.26 7.13
CA THR A 534 2.76 -20.54 6.21
C THR A 534 2.96 -19.80 4.88
N PHE A 535 3.37 -18.52 4.91
CA PHE A 535 3.79 -17.81 3.70
C PHE A 535 4.97 -18.51 3.03
N GLU A 536 6.03 -18.84 3.77
CA GLU A 536 7.24 -19.48 3.26
C GLU A 536 6.96 -20.83 2.60
N ARG A 537 6.12 -21.67 3.22
CA ARG A 537 5.76 -22.97 2.64
C ARG A 537 4.96 -22.81 1.35
N LYS A 538 3.94 -21.93 1.35
CA LYS A 538 3.08 -21.70 0.19
C LYS A 538 3.86 -21.08 -0.97
N LEU A 539 4.73 -20.10 -0.72
CA LEU A 539 5.55 -19.50 -1.78
C LEU A 539 6.58 -20.49 -2.35
N ARG A 540 7.18 -21.34 -1.53
CA ARG A 540 8.16 -22.34 -2.01
C ARG A 540 7.50 -23.38 -2.89
N ASP A 541 6.33 -23.88 -2.48
CA ASP A 541 5.52 -24.79 -3.31
C ASP A 541 5.14 -24.11 -4.64
N GLN A 542 4.57 -22.91 -4.56
CA GLN A 542 4.13 -22.16 -5.73
C GLN A 542 5.27 -21.87 -6.70
N LEU A 543 6.41 -21.33 -6.23
CA LEU A 543 7.55 -21.05 -7.10
C LEU A 543 8.17 -22.32 -7.68
N GLY A 544 8.25 -23.41 -6.90
CA GLY A 544 8.76 -24.69 -7.40
C GLY A 544 7.90 -25.25 -8.53
N ARG A 545 6.57 -25.12 -8.43
CA ARG A 545 5.62 -25.58 -9.46
C ARG A 545 5.62 -24.66 -10.69
N VAL A 546 5.63 -23.34 -10.47
CA VAL A 546 5.55 -22.34 -11.55
C VAL A 546 6.85 -22.23 -12.35
N LEU A 547 8.00 -22.27 -11.67
CA LEU A 547 9.31 -22.00 -12.28
C LEU A 547 10.18 -23.26 -12.44
N GLY A 548 9.78 -24.40 -11.88
CA GLY A 548 10.58 -25.64 -11.88
C GLY A 548 10.91 -26.15 -13.28
N GLY A 549 10.00 -25.97 -14.25
CA GLY A 549 10.25 -26.30 -15.67
C GLY A 549 11.38 -25.48 -16.31
N GLY A 550 11.73 -24.33 -15.74
CA GLY A 550 12.89 -23.52 -16.13
C GLY A 550 14.17 -23.86 -15.36
N GLY A 551 14.13 -24.85 -14.47
CA GLY A 551 15.25 -25.27 -13.63
C GLY A 551 15.30 -24.61 -12.24
N PHE A 552 14.27 -23.85 -11.83
CA PHE A 552 14.22 -23.22 -10.50
C PHE A 552 14.08 -24.27 -9.38
N ASP A 553 14.93 -24.17 -8.37
CA ASP A 553 14.82 -24.94 -7.12
C ASP A 553 14.68 -23.97 -5.94
N PRO A 554 13.50 -23.92 -5.28
CA PRO A 554 13.28 -23.01 -4.15
C PRO A 554 14.31 -23.17 -3.01
N GLY A 555 14.87 -24.37 -2.81
CA GLY A 555 15.87 -24.64 -1.76
C GLY A 555 17.27 -24.17 -2.12
N ARG A 556 17.58 -24.03 -3.41
CA ARG A 556 18.87 -23.56 -3.92
C ARG A 556 18.86 -22.07 -4.26
N ASP A 557 17.77 -21.59 -4.85
CA ASP A 557 17.76 -20.31 -5.55
C ASP A 557 17.22 -19.14 -4.73
N ILE A 558 16.41 -19.41 -3.69
CA ILE A 558 15.92 -18.37 -2.78
C ILE A 558 17.00 -18.02 -1.76
N LEU A 559 17.40 -16.75 -1.74
CA LEU A 559 18.38 -16.19 -0.81
C LEU A 559 17.70 -15.65 0.45
N ALA A 560 16.61 -14.90 0.28
CA ALA A 560 15.89 -14.26 1.37
C ALA A 560 14.43 -13.98 0.97
N ILE A 561 13.57 -13.91 1.99
CA ILE A 561 12.14 -13.66 1.83
C ILE A 561 11.74 -12.56 2.80
N THR A 562 11.05 -11.54 2.29
CA THR A 562 10.38 -10.53 3.10
C THR A 562 8.91 -10.47 2.74
N VAL A 563 8.04 -10.80 3.70
CA VAL A 563 6.58 -10.75 3.56
C VAL A 563 6.08 -9.48 4.24
N ASN A 564 5.70 -8.48 3.47
CA ASN A 564 5.04 -7.29 4.00
C ASN A 564 3.53 -7.53 4.10
N ARG A 565 3.06 -7.90 5.29
CA ARG A 565 1.63 -8.03 5.56
C ARG A 565 1.03 -6.67 5.91
N TRP A 566 -0.09 -6.34 5.29
CA TRP A 566 -0.84 -5.13 5.58
C TRP A 566 -2.30 -5.50 5.86
N PRO A 567 -2.64 -5.97 7.09
CA PRO A 567 -4.03 -6.22 7.48
C PRO A 567 -4.92 -4.98 7.41
N HIS A 568 -4.28 -3.81 7.49
CA HIS A 568 -4.86 -2.48 7.35
C HIS A 568 -4.15 -1.72 6.22
N GLY A 569 -4.15 -2.29 5.00
CA GLY A 569 -3.48 -1.77 3.82
C GLY A 569 -4.11 -0.50 3.25
N TYR A 570 -4.75 -0.63 2.09
CA TYR A 570 -5.31 0.50 1.36
C TYR A 570 -6.45 1.19 2.13
N ALA A 571 -6.54 2.51 1.98
CA ALA A 571 -7.72 3.27 2.40
C ALA A 571 -8.98 2.72 1.71
N TYR A 572 -10.12 2.81 2.39
CA TYR A 572 -11.39 2.43 1.79
C TYR A 572 -11.81 3.48 0.75
N THR A 573 -12.01 3.06 -0.49
CA THR A 573 -12.58 3.88 -1.56
C THR A 573 -14.04 3.51 -1.78
N TYR A 574 -14.97 4.44 -1.99
CA TYR A 574 -16.40 4.10 -2.11
C TYR A 574 -16.71 3.14 -3.29
N ASN A 575 -17.78 2.35 -3.18
CA ASN A 575 -18.22 1.36 -4.18
C ASN A 575 -19.74 1.43 -4.37
N SER A 576 -20.18 1.67 -5.60
CA SER A 576 -21.59 1.90 -5.93
C SER A 576 -22.50 0.68 -5.79
N LEU A 577 -21.95 -0.51 -5.51
CA LEU A 577 -22.73 -1.70 -5.12
C LEU A 577 -23.28 -1.58 -3.69
N TYR A 578 -22.60 -0.86 -2.80
CA TYR A 578 -22.88 -0.86 -1.35
C TYR A 578 -22.90 0.53 -0.72
N ASP A 579 -22.30 1.52 -1.38
CA ASP A 579 -22.24 2.91 -0.96
C ASP A 579 -23.08 3.78 -1.92
N PRO A 580 -23.61 4.92 -1.46
CA PRO A 580 -24.34 5.85 -2.30
C PRO A 580 -23.54 6.31 -3.53
N MET A 581 -24.19 6.37 -4.70
CA MET A 581 -23.55 6.68 -5.97
C MET A 581 -22.96 8.10 -5.99
N GLU A 582 -23.62 9.05 -5.33
CA GLU A 582 -23.12 10.40 -5.18
C GLU A 582 -21.80 10.44 -4.42
N TRP A 583 -21.57 9.55 -3.45
CA TRP A 583 -20.26 9.45 -2.79
C TRP A 583 -19.19 8.90 -3.74
N VAL A 584 -19.55 8.04 -4.67
CA VAL A 584 -18.59 7.42 -5.62
C VAL A 584 -18.22 8.38 -6.75
N TYR A 585 -19.20 9.09 -7.30
CA TYR A 585 -19.05 9.84 -8.56
C TYR A 585 -19.13 11.37 -8.40
N THR A 586 -19.27 11.92 -7.19
CA THR A 586 -19.31 13.39 -6.97
C THR A 586 -18.72 13.78 -5.61
N SER A 587 -18.29 15.04 -5.42
CA SER A 587 -17.84 15.53 -4.11
C SER A 587 -18.96 16.14 -3.29
N THR A 588 -19.46 15.39 -2.30
CA THR A 588 -20.47 15.88 -1.35
C THR A 588 -19.88 16.09 0.04
N ASN A 589 -20.44 17.04 0.79
CA ASN A 589 -20.07 17.29 2.19
C ASN A 589 -20.57 16.20 3.14
N GLU A 590 -21.43 15.30 2.65
CA GLU A 590 -22.02 14.21 3.42
C GLU A 590 -21.15 12.95 3.43
N ARG A 591 -20.11 12.90 2.59
CA ARG A 591 -19.16 11.79 2.57
C ARG A 591 -18.54 11.60 3.95
N PRO A 592 -18.46 10.35 4.45
CA PRO A 592 -17.83 10.06 5.74
C PRO A 592 -16.40 10.59 5.88
N CYS A 593 -15.58 10.54 4.82
CA CYS A 593 -14.24 11.11 4.87
C CYS A 593 -14.24 12.64 5.08
N VAL A 594 -15.22 13.37 4.52
CA VAL A 594 -15.35 14.83 4.66
C VAL A 594 -15.86 15.22 6.04
N ILE A 595 -16.86 14.50 6.57
CA ILE A 595 -17.36 14.69 7.94
C ILE A 595 -16.26 14.35 8.96
N GLY A 596 -15.57 13.22 8.76
CA GLY A 596 -14.58 12.71 9.69
C GLY A 596 -13.35 13.61 9.80
N ARG A 597 -12.88 14.19 8.67
CA ARG A 597 -11.64 14.97 8.62
C ARG A 597 -11.73 16.42 9.09
N GLN A 598 -12.90 16.87 9.52
CA GLN A 598 -13.07 18.23 10.02
C GLN A 598 -12.12 18.51 11.20
N PRO A 599 -11.55 19.71 11.32
CA PRO A 599 -10.76 20.07 12.49
C PRO A 599 -11.56 19.95 13.79
N PHE A 600 -10.89 19.55 14.86
CA PHE A 600 -11.41 19.57 16.23
C PHE A 600 -10.49 20.40 17.12
N GLY A 601 -10.84 21.67 17.34
CA GLY A 601 -9.96 22.64 18.01
C GLY A 601 -8.61 22.76 17.29
N GLN A 602 -7.50 22.53 18.00
CA GLN A 602 -6.13 22.50 17.46
C GLN A 602 -5.71 21.14 16.85
N ILE A 603 -6.64 20.19 16.68
CA ILE A 603 -6.39 18.86 16.09
C ILE A 603 -6.95 18.83 14.67
N THR A 604 -6.10 18.51 13.67
CA THR A 604 -6.51 18.30 12.27
C THR A 604 -6.15 16.88 11.82
N ILE A 605 -6.71 16.41 10.70
CA ILE A 605 -6.60 15.00 10.26
C ILE A 605 -6.08 14.95 8.83
N ALA A 606 -5.08 14.11 8.53
CA ALA A 606 -4.30 14.21 7.29
C ALA A 606 -4.06 12.89 6.54
N ASN A 607 -4.47 11.74 7.06
CA ASN A 607 -4.19 10.46 6.39
C ASN A 607 -4.87 10.38 5.02
N SER A 608 -4.36 9.54 4.11
CA SER A 608 -5.05 9.14 2.87
C SER A 608 -6.51 8.68 3.07
N ASP A 609 -6.83 8.14 4.26
CA ASP A 609 -8.20 7.83 4.68
C ASP A 609 -9.12 9.07 4.68
N ALA A 610 -8.59 10.27 4.96
CA ALA A 610 -9.32 11.55 4.89
C ALA A 610 -9.72 11.92 3.46
N ALA A 611 -9.10 11.29 2.46
CA ALA A 611 -9.50 11.37 1.07
C ALA A 611 -10.27 10.13 0.58
N ALA A 612 -10.48 9.10 1.41
CA ALA A 612 -11.04 7.81 0.99
C ALA A 612 -10.35 7.24 -0.28
N SER A 613 -9.02 7.36 -0.32
CA SER A 613 -8.20 7.02 -1.49
C SER A 613 -6.84 6.49 -1.04
N PRO A 614 -6.36 5.36 -1.58
CA PRO A 614 -5.09 4.77 -1.14
C PRO A 614 -3.85 5.37 -1.82
N HIS A 615 -3.99 6.43 -2.62
CA HIS A 615 -2.91 6.90 -3.48
C HIS A 615 -1.96 7.90 -2.79
N THR A 616 -0.72 7.94 -3.26
CA THR A 616 0.36 8.81 -2.75
C THR A 616 -0.02 10.28 -2.73
N ASP A 617 -0.59 10.79 -3.81
CA ASP A 617 -1.02 12.19 -3.93
C ASP A 617 -2.21 12.51 -3.03
N ALA A 618 -3.04 11.53 -2.68
CA ALA A 618 -4.09 11.72 -1.69
C ALA A 618 -3.49 11.93 -0.29
N ALA A 619 -2.45 11.17 0.07
CA ALA A 619 -1.73 11.37 1.33
C ALA A 619 -1.07 12.75 1.41
N MET A 620 -0.47 13.21 0.30
CA MET A 620 0.18 14.54 0.21
C MET A 620 -0.84 15.69 0.23
N LEU A 621 -1.96 15.54 -0.49
CA LEU A 621 -3.05 16.52 -0.53
C LEU A 621 -3.67 16.72 0.85
N GLU A 622 -3.99 15.63 1.54
CA GLU A 622 -4.61 15.70 2.85
C GLU A 622 -3.63 16.21 3.92
N ALA A 623 -2.34 15.95 3.78
CA ALA A 623 -1.28 16.59 4.57
C ALA A 623 -1.25 18.11 4.37
N HIS A 624 -1.25 18.57 3.10
CA HIS A 624 -1.30 19.99 2.79
C HIS A 624 -2.56 20.65 3.38
N ARG A 625 -3.75 20.06 3.15
CA ARG A 625 -5.02 20.58 3.70
C ARG A 625 -4.96 20.72 5.22
N ALA A 626 -4.56 19.66 5.92
CA ALA A 626 -4.53 19.64 7.38
C ALA A 626 -3.55 20.69 7.97
N VAL A 627 -2.44 20.95 7.28
CA VAL A 627 -1.50 22.02 7.65
C VAL A 627 -2.12 23.40 7.42
N GLN A 628 -2.80 23.63 6.29
CA GLN A 628 -3.50 24.90 6.06
C GLN A 628 -4.56 25.17 7.14
N GLU A 629 -5.31 24.15 7.56
CA GLU A 629 -6.28 24.27 8.65
C GLU A 629 -5.60 24.65 9.99
N VAL A 630 -4.42 24.09 10.28
CA VAL A 630 -3.61 24.49 11.44
C VAL A 630 -3.20 25.96 11.33
N LEU A 631 -2.70 26.40 10.17
CA LEU A 631 -2.24 27.78 9.96
C LEU A 631 -3.38 28.79 10.03
N GLN A 632 -4.53 28.48 9.41
CA GLN A 632 -5.74 29.31 9.49
C GLN A 632 -6.19 29.52 10.93
N ARG A 633 -6.19 28.44 11.73
CA ARG A 633 -6.57 28.50 13.15
C ARG A 633 -5.55 29.25 14.02
N ARG A 634 -4.27 29.23 13.65
CA ARG A 634 -3.25 30.08 14.29
C ARG A 634 -3.42 31.55 13.94
N ALA A 635 -3.72 31.85 12.68
CA ALA A 635 -3.90 33.21 12.20
C ALA A 635 -5.18 33.85 12.77
N MET A 636 -6.26 33.06 12.88
CA MET A 636 -7.56 33.53 13.38
C MET A 636 -8.12 32.60 14.49
N PRO A 637 -7.56 32.63 15.71
CA PRO A 637 -7.96 31.74 16.80
C PRO A 637 -9.44 31.85 17.20
N VAL A 638 -10.05 33.02 16.98
CA VAL A 638 -11.46 33.32 17.31
C VAL A 638 -12.47 32.56 16.45
N LEU A 639 -12.08 32.11 15.25
CA LEU A 639 -12.94 31.36 14.33
C LEU A 639 -12.89 29.84 14.56
N GLY A 640 -11.99 29.38 15.44
CA GLY A 640 -11.69 27.97 15.65
C GLY A 640 -12.49 27.26 16.77
N GLY A 641 -13.51 27.93 17.31
CA GLY A 641 -14.37 27.43 18.41
C GLY A 641 -15.08 26.13 18.11
#